data_AF-A0A8I1SN88-F1
#
_entry.id   AF-A0A8I1SN88-F1
#
_cell.length_a   1.000
_cell.length_b   1.000
_cell.length_c   1.000
_cell.angle_alpha   90.00
_cell.angle_beta   90.00
_cell.angle_gamma   90.00
#
_symmetry.space_group_name_H-M   'P 1'
#
loop_
_entity.id
_entity.type
_entity.pdbx_description
1 polymer ?
#
loop_
_entity_poly.entity_id
_entity_poly.type
_entity_poly.pdbx_seq_one_letter_code
_entity_poly.pdbx_strand_id
1 'polypeptide(L)'
;MSGNQLVETNELWLRITDLGYKDISKEEFAQEVERIYIEETGKPLKGEISVVRSSEIDQIVKDENSSYDGTAIHIYSKEQDVNEMYVVSQGTTNADDWLYNIRAMQAGVDTAQADSTNTFVKEAQKEFKERASVEEISSTIGLSHSLAHNNNTVSQLLNGNFDEVYSVNGAQSTYFQLYKKDFEFRDEVNKKFNISLADSKAIYSLPQDELKTFAEAYYKEKGTVIHQVISSDDPLNALANIRGFFTLGDVTMIDTNLDKPGLKAIIDKIPDSEVKSLQDFALVYAEGFQNGGNNQGIEDLTGVNMDVVDKIMNDGVGAAVGTYFSKDLDDMISDVNEKVPPLLEKVTNITSNADVIFGELKNAGYITNAQKQVAVEELANIEKSLKIIEEKINSIDENRKMSEEMMKGTKYSPYAGQAAMASGFNVMAGDVDAAIAIYHEVQNMQASAKRLHEELGSVMEEIIASHGIVEMLNALGASKNQGYLGNDLVLMTGGNQEIKVNISAAVRMYQEGQQELQKKKTYITKIAERFQEHIIDDYENQKQKVLSDIRNIETNPCGQLPLLRKHVFLPYFSPVQIDKVEVTEQFNGLSGMDISHLMEGLTKSLTDNEDFLESAKSNIEQLFSKDRDLSILFNYVPGG
;
A
#
# COMPACT_ATOMS: atom_id res chain seq x y z
N MET A 1 -27.87 5.05 3.16
CA MET A 1 -27.04 5.47 4.29
C MET A 1 -27.90 5.57 5.55
N SER A 2 -27.67 4.69 6.53
CA SER A 2 -28.26 4.82 7.87
C SER A 2 -27.62 6.01 8.59
N GLY A 3 -28.41 7.01 8.97
CA GLY A 3 -27.91 8.32 9.43
C GLY A 3 -27.27 8.39 10.83
N ASN A 4 -26.52 7.37 11.26
CA ASN A 4 -25.90 7.29 12.59
C ASN A 4 -24.41 6.92 12.63
N GLN A 5 -23.74 6.65 11.50
CA GLN A 5 -22.31 6.28 11.48
C GLN A 5 -21.41 7.51 11.61
N LEU A 6 -20.30 7.40 12.35
CA LEU A 6 -19.36 8.53 12.47
C LEU A 6 -18.63 8.80 11.15
N VAL A 7 -18.15 7.76 10.48
CA VAL A 7 -17.44 7.89 9.21
C VAL A 7 -18.45 7.74 8.08
N GLU A 8 -19.10 8.84 7.66
CA GLU A 8 -20.28 8.79 6.78
C GLU A 8 -20.04 9.16 5.31
N THR A 9 -18.89 9.75 4.98
CA THR A 9 -18.61 10.27 3.64
C THR A 9 -17.59 9.41 2.90
N ASN A 10 -17.72 9.34 1.56
CA ASN A 10 -16.76 8.68 0.69
C ASN A 10 -15.31 9.15 0.93
N GLU A 11 -15.10 10.46 1.13
CA GLU A 11 -13.77 11.03 1.34
C GLU A 11 -13.14 10.49 2.65
N LEU A 12 -13.90 10.49 3.74
CA LEU A 12 -13.46 9.89 5.00
C LEU A 12 -13.12 8.39 4.85
N TRP A 13 -13.98 7.60 4.17
CA TRP A 13 -13.71 6.17 3.95
C TRP A 13 -12.40 5.96 3.20
N LEU A 14 -12.20 6.72 2.13
CA LEU A 14 -11.02 6.64 1.28
C LEU A 14 -9.74 7.02 2.02
N ARG A 15 -9.78 8.12 2.78
CA ARG A 15 -8.63 8.61 3.55
C ARG A 15 -8.25 7.68 4.70
N ILE A 16 -9.24 7.08 5.37
CA ILE A 16 -9.00 6.07 6.41
C ILE A 16 -8.50 4.76 5.78
N THR A 17 -9.01 4.39 4.60
CA THR A 17 -8.53 3.21 3.85
C THR A 17 -7.06 3.37 3.44
N ASP A 18 -6.67 4.51 2.87
CA ASP A 18 -5.25 4.79 2.53
C ASP A 18 -4.36 4.83 3.79
N LEU A 19 -4.86 5.39 4.89
CA LEU A 19 -4.15 5.38 6.17
C LEU A 19 -3.93 3.94 6.68
N GLY A 20 -4.94 3.08 6.51
CA GLY A 20 -4.89 1.64 6.83
C GLY A 20 -3.74 0.88 6.19
N TYR A 21 -3.16 1.40 5.11
CA TYR A 21 -2.06 0.77 4.38
C TYR A 21 -0.68 1.30 4.81
N LYS A 22 -0.62 2.27 5.73
CA LYS A 22 0.65 2.85 6.22
C LYS A 22 1.20 2.05 7.40
N ASP A 23 2.50 1.77 7.36
CA ASP A 23 3.23 1.19 8.49
C ASP A 23 3.63 2.26 9.52
N ILE A 24 2.65 2.73 10.29
CA ILE A 24 2.82 3.71 11.38
C ILE A 24 2.50 3.10 12.76
N SER A 25 2.76 3.77 13.87
CA SER A 25 2.35 3.25 15.19
C SER A 25 0.82 3.31 15.39
N LYS A 26 0.27 2.55 16.35
CA LYS A 26 -1.18 2.57 16.63
C LYS A 26 -1.64 3.92 17.19
N GLU A 27 -0.79 4.55 17.99
CA GLU A 27 -1.01 5.88 18.57
C GLU A 27 -1.02 6.94 17.47
N GLU A 28 -0.04 6.91 16.57
CA GLU A 28 0.00 7.80 15.40
C GLU A 28 -1.18 7.56 14.48
N PHE A 29 -1.56 6.30 14.22
CA PHE A 29 -2.73 5.96 13.43
C PHE A 29 -4.01 6.58 14.00
N ALA A 30 -4.24 6.45 15.32
CA ALA A 30 -5.40 7.04 15.99
C ALA A 30 -5.42 8.58 15.81
N GLN A 31 -4.28 9.24 16.03
CA GLN A 31 -4.16 10.70 15.86
C GLN A 31 -4.45 11.14 14.42
N GLU A 32 -3.98 10.36 13.44
CA GLU A 32 -4.23 10.63 12.02
C GLU A 32 -5.70 10.43 11.65
N VAL A 33 -6.39 9.43 12.20
CA VAL A 33 -7.85 9.26 12.03
C VAL A 33 -8.62 10.45 12.62
N GLU A 34 -8.28 10.89 13.83
CA GLU A 34 -8.91 12.08 14.44
C GLU A 34 -8.67 13.33 13.59
N ARG A 35 -7.45 13.51 13.07
CA ARG A 35 -7.11 14.62 12.18
C ARG A 35 -7.94 14.57 10.90
N ILE A 36 -7.96 13.43 10.20
CA ILE A 36 -8.76 13.22 8.98
C ILE A 36 -10.23 13.54 9.26
N TYR A 37 -10.76 13.07 10.39
CA TYR A 37 -12.14 13.33 10.78
C TYR A 37 -12.45 14.83 10.90
N ILE A 38 -11.61 15.59 11.60
CA ILE A 38 -11.82 17.03 11.77
C ILE A 38 -11.61 17.75 10.43
N GLU A 39 -10.62 17.33 9.64
CA GLU A 39 -10.33 17.89 8.32
C GLU A 39 -11.45 17.68 7.31
N GLU A 40 -12.27 16.64 7.43
CA GLU A 40 -13.43 16.41 6.55
C GLU A 40 -14.74 16.95 7.13
N THR A 41 -14.94 16.86 8.45
CA THR A 41 -16.23 17.23 9.07
C THR A 41 -16.25 18.62 9.69
N GLY A 42 -15.09 19.21 9.97
CA GLY A 42 -14.94 20.43 10.76
C GLY A 42 -15.31 20.25 12.24
N LYS A 43 -15.41 19.01 12.75
CA LYS A 43 -15.85 18.70 14.12
C LYS A 43 -14.91 17.70 14.78
N PRO A 44 -14.71 17.75 16.11
CA PRO A 44 -13.95 16.73 16.82
C PRO A 44 -14.64 15.37 16.74
N LEU A 45 -13.84 14.31 16.64
CA LEU A 45 -14.33 12.94 16.70
C LEU A 45 -14.93 12.64 18.07
N LYS A 46 -16.00 11.85 18.07
CA LYS A 46 -16.74 11.44 19.25
C LYS A 46 -16.29 10.07 19.74
N GLY A 47 -15.37 10.04 20.71
CA GLY A 47 -14.95 8.81 21.37
C GLY A 47 -13.47 8.50 21.21
N GLU A 48 -13.02 7.51 21.98
CA GLU A 48 -11.64 7.04 21.98
C GLU A 48 -11.43 6.04 20.84
N ILE A 49 -10.26 6.13 20.19
CA ILE A 49 -9.87 5.21 19.13
C ILE A 49 -8.97 4.10 19.69
N SER A 50 -9.34 2.86 19.43
CA SER A 50 -8.52 1.68 19.64
C SER A 50 -8.21 1.01 18.31
N VAL A 51 -6.96 0.57 18.12
CA VAL A 51 -6.51 -0.08 16.89
C VAL A 51 -6.02 -1.50 17.18
N VAL A 52 -6.31 -2.42 16.26
CA VAL A 52 -5.80 -3.81 16.21
C VAL A 52 -5.36 -4.10 14.79
N ARG A 53 -4.16 -4.67 14.62
CA ARG A 53 -3.65 -5.11 13.32
C ARG A 53 -3.70 -6.62 13.15
N SER A 54 -3.82 -7.09 11.92
CA SER A 54 -3.83 -8.52 11.61
C SER A 54 -2.52 -9.21 12.03
N SER A 55 -1.40 -8.50 12.02
CA SER A 55 -0.10 -8.95 12.53
C SER A 55 -0.08 -9.27 14.03
N GLU A 56 -1.08 -8.79 14.79
CA GLU A 56 -1.24 -9.07 16.22
C GLU A 56 -2.12 -10.32 16.46
N ILE A 57 -2.75 -10.87 15.42
CA ILE A 57 -3.66 -12.01 15.51
C ILE A 57 -2.94 -13.29 15.08
N ASP A 58 -2.65 -14.14 16.07
CA ASP A 58 -1.96 -15.43 15.94
C ASP A 58 -2.49 -16.32 14.81
N GLN A 59 -3.82 -16.37 14.63
CA GLN A 59 -4.50 -17.18 13.62
C GLN A 59 -4.22 -16.69 12.20
N ILE A 60 -4.02 -15.37 12.02
CA ILE A 60 -3.70 -14.77 10.73
C ILE A 60 -2.20 -14.92 10.44
N VAL A 61 -1.34 -14.63 11.42
CA VAL A 61 0.12 -14.72 11.27
C VAL A 61 0.57 -16.15 10.93
N LYS A 62 -0.13 -17.16 11.43
CA LYS A 62 0.16 -18.58 11.13
C LYS A 62 -0.39 -19.05 9.78
N ASP A 63 -1.24 -18.27 9.12
CA ASP A 63 -1.76 -18.60 7.80
C ASP A 63 -0.82 -18.05 6.72
N GLU A 64 0.28 -18.76 6.51
CA GLU A 64 1.27 -18.45 5.48
C GLU A 64 0.68 -18.43 4.05
N ASN A 65 -0.51 -19.02 3.83
CA ASN A 65 -1.13 -19.11 2.51
C ASN A 65 -1.96 -17.87 2.15
N SER A 66 -2.35 -17.04 3.12
CA SER A 66 -3.31 -15.94 2.86
C SER A 66 -2.65 -14.59 2.60
N SER A 67 -1.47 -14.31 3.17
CA SER A 67 -0.83 -12.98 3.15
C SER A 67 -1.74 -11.80 3.53
N TYR A 68 -2.83 -12.05 4.27
CA TYR A 68 -3.83 -11.04 4.60
C TYR A 68 -3.28 -9.99 5.57
N ASP A 69 -3.38 -8.73 5.17
CA ASP A 69 -3.11 -7.57 6.01
C ASP A 69 -4.41 -6.77 6.22
N GLY A 70 -4.62 -6.33 7.45
CA GLY A 70 -5.81 -5.59 7.83
C GLY A 70 -5.64 -4.82 9.12
N THR A 71 -6.32 -3.69 9.20
CA THR A 71 -6.37 -2.83 10.38
C THR A 71 -7.82 -2.66 10.81
N ALA A 72 -8.11 -3.02 12.07
CA ALA A 72 -9.40 -2.78 12.70
C ALA A 72 -9.31 -1.59 13.65
N ILE A 73 -10.34 -0.74 13.62
CA ILE A 73 -10.44 0.52 14.34
C ILE A 73 -11.74 0.46 15.14
N HIS A 74 -11.67 0.66 16.45
CA HIS A 74 -12.84 0.77 17.31
C HIS A 74 -12.95 2.19 17.83
N ILE A 75 -14.09 2.82 17.56
CA ILE A 75 -14.42 4.13 18.11
C ILE A 75 -15.47 3.92 19.18
N TYR A 76 -15.14 4.32 20.42
CA TYR A 76 -15.99 4.04 21.57
C TYR A 76 -16.19 5.27 22.47
N SER A 77 -17.45 5.52 22.84
CA SER A 77 -17.81 6.48 23.87
C SER A 77 -19.11 6.06 24.54
N LYS A 78 -19.03 5.67 25.81
CA LYS A 78 -20.23 5.40 26.61
C LYS A 78 -21.11 6.63 26.80
N GLU A 79 -20.51 7.80 26.94
CA GLU A 79 -21.25 9.05 27.18
C GLU A 79 -22.01 9.53 25.95
N GLN A 80 -21.46 9.25 24.77
CA GLN A 80 -21.98 9.73 23.49
C GLN A 80 -22.68 8.63 22.68
N ASP A 81 -22.85 7.45 23.28
CA ASP A 81 -23.50 6.26 22.69
C ASP A 81 -22.85 5.81 21.36
N VAL A 82 -21.51 5.79 21.35
CA VAL A 82 -20.70 5.37 20.20
C VAL A 82 -20.04 4.04 20.50
N ASN A 83 -20.18 3.07 19.60
CA ASN A 83 -19.56 1.76 19.69
C ASN A 83 -19.47 1.11 18.30
N GLU A 84 -18.56 1.63 17.47
CA GLU A 84 -18.45 1.29 16.05
C GLU A 84 -17.07 0.69 15.76
N MET A 85 -17.03 -0.39 15.00
CA MET A 85 -15.80 -1.00 14.51
C MET A 85 -15.71 -0.86 13.00
N TYR A 86 -14.58 -0.34 12.53
CA TYR A 86 -14.24 -0.22 11.12
C TYR A 86 -13.08 -1.17 10.80
N VAL A 87 -13.19 -1.94 9.73
CA VAL A 87 -12.17 -2.92 9.32
C VAL A 87 -11.67 -2.53 7.94
N VAL A 88 -10.45 -2.03 7.89
CA VAL A 88 -9.73 -1.75 6.65
C VAL A 88 -8.98 -3.02 6.27
N SER A 89 -9.40 -3.66 5.18
CA SER A 89 -8.66 -4.78 4.59
C SER A 89 -7.70 -4.26 3.52
N GLN A 90 -6.49 -4.80 3.47
CA GLN A 90 -5.49 -4.38 2.50
C GLN A 90 -5.83 -4.90 1.11
N GLY A 91 -5.79 -3.99 0.12
CA GLY A 91 -5.76 -4.36 -1.29
C GLY A 91 -4.38 -4.89 -1.68
N THR A 92 -4.16 -5.16 -2.97
CA THR A 92 -2.80 -5.49 -3.42
C THR A 92 -1.92 -4.24 -3.42
N THR A 93 -0.78 -4.29 -2.75
CA THR A 93 0.15 -3.15 -2.59
C THR A 93 1.09 -2.96 -3.78
N ASN A 94 1.30 -4.01 -4.59
CA ASN A 94 2.11 -3.96 -5.80
C ASN A 94 1.23 -3.90 -7.06
N ALA A 95 1.48 -2.89 -7.90
CA ALA A 95 0.79 -2.71 -9.17
C ALA A 95 0.98 -3.90 -10.16
N ASP A 96 1.98 -4.76 -9.93
CA ASP A 96 2.23 -5.95 -10.77
C ASP A 96 1.46 -7.19 -10.29
N ASP A 97 1.13 -7.27 -8.99
CA ASP A 97 0.56 -8.48 -8.37
C ASP A 97 -0.98 -8.50 -8.39
N TRP A 98 -1.64 -7.33 -8.54
CA TRP A 98 -3.11 -7.26 -8.41
C TRP A 98 -3.83 -8.03 -9.51
N LEU A 99 -3.32 -7.97 -10.73
CA LEU A 99 -3.95 -8.63 -11.88
C LEU A 99 -3.85 -10.15 -11.77
N TYR A 100 -2.73 -10.65 -11.22
CA TYR A 100 -2.57 -12.06 -10.87
C TYR A 100 -3.62 -12.48 -9.83
N ASN A 101 -3.71 -11.76 -8.71
CA ASN A 101 -4.65 -12.08 -7.63
C ASN A 101 -6.10 -12.09 -8.14
N ILE A 102 -6.52 -11.07 -8.90
CA ILE A 102 -7.85 -11.00 -9.51
C ILE A 102 -8.13 -12.18 -10.44
N ARG A 103 -7.12 -12.68 -11.15
CA ARG A 103 -7.28 -13.85 -12.00
C ARG A 103 -7.36 -15.16 -11.22
N ALA A 104 -6.57 -15.34 -10.17
CA ALA A 104 -6.70 -16.50 -9.28
C ALA A 104 -8.12 -16.58 -8.67
N MET A 105 -8.69 -15.41 -8.35
CA MET A 105 -10.09 -15.28 -7.97
C MET A 105 -11.03 -15.65 -9.11
N GLN A 106 -10.84 -15.14 -10.33
CA GLN A 106 -11.64 -15.52 -11.51
C GLN A 106 -11.58 -17.03 -11.79
N ALA A 107 -10.44 -17.68 -11.58
CA ALA A 107 -10.32 -19.12 -11.70
C ALA A 107 -11.04 -19.88 -10.56
N GLY A 108 -11.57 -19.18 -9.55
CA GLY A 108 -12.18 -19.79 -8.36
C GLY A 108 -11.16 -20.53 -7.50
N VAL A 109 -9.86 -20.25 -7.63
CA VAL A 109 -8.81 -21.01 -6.94
C VAL A 109 -8.60 -20.47 -5.54
N ASP A 110 -8.59 -19.15 -5.38
CA ASP A 110 -8.23 -18.50 -4.12
C ASP A 110 -9.43 -17.89 -3.40
N THR A 111 -9.54 -18.16 -2.10
CA THR A 111 -10.44 -17.47 -1.16
C THR A 111 -9.79 -17.29 0.21
N ALA A 112 -8.48 -17.51 0.33
CA ALA A 112 -7.79 -17.54 1.62
C ALA A 112 -7.91 -16.18 2.31
N GLN A 113 -7.76 -15.07 1.57
CA GLN A 113 -7.90 -13.73 2.12
C GLN A 113 -9.32 -13.39 2.60
N ALA A 114 -10.36 -13.91 1.94
CA ALA A 114 -11.75 -13.74 2.42
C ALA A 114 -12.02 -14.53 3.71
N ASP A 115 -11.43 -15.73 3.83
CA ASP A 115 -11.48 -16.57 5.05
C ASP A 115 -10.68 -15.91 6.21
N SER A 116 -9.53 -15.33 5.91
CA SER A 116 -8.73 -14.54 6.85
C SER A 116 -9.45 -13.26 7.27
N THR A 117 -10.15 -12.59 6.38
CA THR A 117 -10.99 -11.43 6.71
C THR A 117 -12.03 -11.80 7.76
N ASN A 118 -12.71 -12.95 7.60
CA ASN A 118 -13.69 -13.44 8.57
C ASN A 118 -13.06 -13.71 9.94
N THR A 119 -11.89 -14.33 9.95
CA THR A 119 -11.14 -14.60 11.17
C THR A 119 -10.71 -13.30 11.86
N PHE A 120 -10.17 -12.35 11.10
CA PHE A 120 -9.72 -11.06 11.61
C PHE A 120 -10.86 -10.24 12.22
N VAL A 121 -12.01 -10.14 11.53
CA VAL A 121 -13.19 -9.45 12.05
C VAL A 121 -13.61 -10.03 13.41
N LYS A 122 -13.68 -11.36 13.53
CA LYS A 122 -14.11 -12.03 14.77
C LYS A 122 -13.13 -11.82 15.93
N GLU A 123 -11.84 -11.93 15.68
CA GLU A 123 -10.82 -11.74 16.71
C GLU A 123 -10.71 -10.27 17.12
N ALA A 124 -10.80 -9.32 16.18
CA ALA A 124 -10.84 -7.89 16.49
C ALA A 124 -12.09 -7.52 17.30
N GLN A 125 -13.28 -8.00 16.92
CA GLN A 125 -14.50 -7.81 17.71
C GLN A 125 -14.34 -8.33 19.13
N LYS A 126 -13.74 -9.51 19.30
CA LYS A 126 -13.50 -10.09 20.63
C LYS A 126 -12.57 -9.20 21.45
N GLU A 127 -11.45 -8.77 20.88
CA GLU A 127 -10.48 -7.92 21.56
C GLU A 127 -11.09 -6.57 21.98
N PHE A 128 -11.83 -5.92 21.10
CA PHE A 128 -12.48 -4.64 21.40
C PHE A 128 -13.58 -4.75 22.44
N LYS A 129 -14.39 -5.81 22.41
CA LYS A 129 -15.40 -6.09 23.45
C LYS A 129 -14.76 -6.27 24.82
N GLU A 130 -13.67 -7.02 24.90
CA GLU A 130 -12.91 -7.21 26.13
C GLU A 130 -12.32 -5.89 26.64
N ARG A 131 -11.71 -5.09 25.74
CA ARG A 131 -11.08 -3.80 26.08
C ARG A 131 -12.09 -2.76 26.56
N ALA A 132 -13.21 -2.60 25.86
CA ALA A 132 -14.26 -1.64 26.21
C ALA A 132 -15.22 -2.15 27.29
N SER A 133 -15.11 -3.43 27.68
CA SER A 133 -16.03 -4.10 28.62
C SER A 133 -17.50 -4.01 28.18
N VAL A 134 -17.75 -4.29 26.90
CA VAL A 134 -19.09 -4.30 26.28
C VAL A 134 -19.45 -5.70 25.77
N GLU A 135 -20.74 -6.04 25.76
CA GLU A 135 -21.21 -7.36 25.31
C GLU A 135 -21.22 -7.49 23.79
N GLU A 136 -21.44 -6.39 23.09
CA GLU A 136 -21.55 -6.31 21.63
C GLU A 136 -20.92 -5.05 21.07
N ILE A 137 -20.54 -5.10 19.79
CA ILE A 137 -20.18 -3.93 18.99
C ILE A 137 -21.44 -3.53 18.23
N SER A 138 -21.83 -2.25 18.29
CA SER A 138 -23.12 -1.79 17.75
C SER A 138 -23.16 -1.73 16.23
N SER A 139 -22.01 -1.53 15.58
CA SER A 139 -21.89 -1.63 14.12
C SER A 139 -20.49 -2.06 13.70
N THR A 140 -20.39 -3.01 12.77
CA THR A 140 -19.17 -3.51 12.16
C THR A 140 -19.15 -3.16 10.67
N ILE A 141 -18.22 -2.32 10.25
CA ILE A 141 -18.17 -1.70 8.93
C ILE A 141 -16.89 -2.11 8.20
N GLY A 142 -17.01 -2.66 7.00
CA GLY A 142 -15.86 -2.99 6.15
C GLY A 142 -15.48 -1.82 5.26
N LEU A 143 -14.23 -1.39 5.28
CA LEU A 143 -13.66 -0.40 4.36
C LEU A 143 -12.68 -1.10 3.42
N SER A 144 -12.78 -0.85 2.12
CA SER A 144 -12.01 -1.59 1.13
C SER A 144 -11.69 -0.81 -0.13
N HIS A 145 -10.53 -1.11 -0.71
CA HIS A 145 -10.09 -0.65 -2.02
C HIS A 145 -9.45 -1.80 -2.81
N SER A 146 -9.58 -1.80 -4.14
CA SER A 146 -8.96 -2.81 -5.00
C SER A 146 -9.35 -4.25 -4.62
N LEU A 147 -8.38 -5.16 -4.47
CA LEU A 147 -8.58 -6.55 -4.05
C LEU A 147 -9.37 -6.69 -2.73
N ALA A 148 -9.25 -5.75 -1.81
CA ALA A 148 -9.94 -5.81 -0.52
C ALA A 148 -11.47 -5.80 -0.66
N HIS A 149 -11.99 -5.27 -1.77
CA HIS A 149 -13.43 -5.34 -2.06
C HIS A 149 -13.90 -6.78 -2.16
N ASN A 150 -13.14 -7.62 -2.89
CA ASN A 150 -13.47 -9.04 -3.03
C ASN A 150 -13.40 -9.73 -1.67
N ASN A 151 -12.32 -9.49 -0.91
CA ASN A 151 -12.14 -10.08 0.41
C ASN A 151 -13.32 -9.78 1.35
N ASN A 152 -13.68 -8.50 1.49
CA ASN A 152 -14.79 -8.07 2.34
C ASN A 152 -16.12 -8.59 1.83
N THR A 153 -16.37 -8.52 0.52
CA THR A 153 -17.63 -8.94 -0.08
C THR A 153 -17.82 -10.45 0.01
N VAL A 154 -16.84 -11.26 -0.37
CA VAL A 154 -16.92 -12.72 -0.27
C VAL A 154 -17.06 -13.13 1.20
N SER A 155 -16.31 -12.51 2.11
CA SER A 155 -16.48 -12.74 3.55
C SER A 155 -17.89 -12.41 4.03
N GLN A 156 -18.46 -11.30 3.54
CA GLN A 156 -19.83 -10.87 3.84
C GLN A 156 -20.88 -11.86 3.31
N LEU A 157 -20.77 -12.29 2.05
CA LEU A 157 -21.73 -13.20 1.44
C LEU A 157 -21.73 -14.58 2.10
N LEU A 158 -20.56 -15.05 2.54
CA LEU A 158 -20.40 -16.33 3.21
C LEU A 158 -20.81 -16.30 4.68
N ASN A 159 -20.45 -15.24 5.41
CA ASN A 159 -20.49 -15.24 6.88
C ASN A 159 -21.37 -14.14 7.51
N GLY A 160 -21.73 -13.08 6.78
CA GLY A 160 -22.49 -11.95 7.33
C GLY A 160 -21.73 -11.16 8.40
N ASN A 161 -20.45 -10.89 8.15
CA ASN A 161 -19.53 -10.29 9.12
C ASN A 161 -19.67 -8.78 9.31
N PHE A 162 -20.30 -8.10 8.36
CA PHE A 162 -20.41 -6.65 8.30
C PHE A 162 -21.89 -6.23 8.27
N ASP A 163 -22.17 -5.15 8.99
CA ASP A 163 -23.44 -4.43 8.89
C ASP A 163 -23.47 -3.54 7.64
N GLU A 164 -22.31 -2.99 7.24
CA GLU A 164 -22.12 -2.25 5.99
C GLU A 164 -20.71 -2.51 5.43
N VAL A 165 -20.56 -2.52 4.11
CA VAL A 165 -19.28 -2.60 3.39
C VAL A 165 -19.20 -1.41 2.44
N TYR A 166 -18.25 -0.52 2.68
CA TYR A 166 -17.93 0.59 1.79
C TYR A 166 -16.68 0.26 0.99
N SER A 167 -16.78 0.39 -0.32
CA SER A 167 -15.73 -0.02 -1.22
C SER A 167 -15.46 0.98 -2.33
N VAL A 168 -14.21 1.08 -2.74
CA VAL A 168 -13.80 1.94 -3.85
C VAL A 168 -12.95 1.19 -4.85
N ASN A 169 -13.23 1.36 -6.15
CA ASN A 169 -12.46 0.75 -7.24
C ASN A 169 -12.18 -0.74 -6.98
N GLY A 170 -13.23 -1.47 -6.58
CA GLY A 170 -13.12 -2.79 -6.00
C GLY A 170 -13.04 -3.91 -7.05
N ALA A 171 -12.15 -4.88 -6.83
CA ALA A 171 -12.15 -6.14 -7.56
C ALA A 171 -13.44 -6.90 -7.25
N GLN A 172 -14.33 -7.03 -8.23
CA GLN A 172 -15.66 -7.60 -8.01
C GLN A 172 -15.59 -9.06 -7.53
N SER A 173 -16.69 -9.52 -6.92
CA SER A 173 -16.80 -10.91 -6.50
C SER A 173 -16.98 -11.84 -7.70
N THR A 174 -16.51 -13.08 -7.58
CA THR A 174 -16.70 -14.09 -8.62
C THR A 174 -17.67 -15.17 -8.17
N TYR A 175 -18.58 -15.56 -9.06
CA TYR A 175 -19.45 -16.70 -8.80
C TYR A 175 -18.69 -18.03 -8.85
N PHE A 176 -17.47 -18.07 -9.38
CA PHE A 176 -16.60 -19.24 -9.34
C PHE A 176 -16.03 -19.49 -7.93
N GLN A 177 -15.51 -18.45 -7.26
CA GLN A 177 -15.08 -18.55 -5.86
C GLN A 177 -16.24 -18.96 -4.96
N LEU A 178 -17.40 -18.33 -5.13
CA LEU A 178 -18.59 -18.63 -4.34
C LEU A 178 -19.11 -20.03 -4.62
N TYR A 179 -19.12 -20.51 -5.86
CA TYR A 179 -19.46 -21.90 -6.17
C TYR A 179 -18.50 -22.90 -5.51
N LYS A 180 -17.22 -22.54 -5.33
CA LYS A 180 -16.27 -23.40 -4.62
C LYS A 180 -16.50 -23.43 -3.11
N LYS A 181 -16.83 -22.29 -2.50
CA LYS A 181 -16.87 -22.13 -1.02
C LYS A 181 -18.27 -22.16 -0.40
N ASP A 182 -19.28 -21.61 -1.07
CA ASP A 182 -20.67 -21.62 -0.61
C ASP A 182 -21.36 -22.90 -1.10
N PHE A 183 -21.48 -23.87 -0.20
CA PHE A 183 -22.11 -25.16 -0.49
C PHE A 183 -23.58 -25.02 -0.91
N GLU A 184 -24.31 -24.07 -0.32
CA GLU A 184 -25.73 -23.87 -0.63
C GLU A 184 -25.89 -23.26 -2.02
N PHE A 185 -25.10 -22.24 -2.33
CA PHE A 185 -25.08 -21.65 -3.67
C PHE A 185 -24.67 -22.68 -4.73
N ARG A 186 -23.64 -23.49 -4.45
CA ARG A 186 -23.19 -24.56 -5.33
C ARG A 186 -24.32 -25.53 -5.65
N ASP A 187 -25.06 -25.97 -4.63
CA ASP A 187 -26.17 -26.90 -4.80
C ASP A 187 -27.30 -26.29 -5.64
N GLU A 188 -27.60 -25.01 -5.44
CA GLU A 188 -28.61 -24.29 -6.23
C GLU A 188 -28.17 -24.08 -7.69
N VAL A 189 -26.90 -23.77 -7.95
CA VAL A 189 -26.31 -23.76 -9.31
C VAL A 189 -26.42 -25.14 -9.95
N ASN A 190 -26.04 -26.20 -9.23
CA ASN A 190 -26.09 -27.56 -9.76
C ASN A 190 -27.50 -28.00 -10.14
N LYS A 191 -28.49 -27.66 -9.32
CA LYS A 191 -29.91 -27.90 -9.63
C LYS A 191 -30.38 -27.10 -10.83
N LYS A 192 -30.03 -25.80 -10.88
CA LYS A 192 -30.47 -24.88 -11.95
C LYS A 192 -29.93 -25.28 -13.32
N PHE A 193 -28.65 -25.65 -13.38
CA PHE A 193 -27.92 -25.91 -14.63
C PHE A 193 -27.69 -27.40 -14.90
N ASN A 194 -28.26 -28.28 -14.07
CA ASN A 194 -28.15 -29.73 -14.21
C ASN A 194 -26.68 -30.22 -14.27
N ILE A 195 -25.82 -29.63 -13.44
CA ILE A 195 -24.41 -30.01 -13.31
C ILE A 195 -24.29 -31.26 -12.42
N SER A 196 -23.46 -32.21 -12.85
CA SER A 196 -23.10 -33.37 -12.04
C SER A 196 -22.18 -32.95 -10.89
N LEU A 197 -22.47 -33.42 -9.67
CA LEU A 197 -21.60 -33.22 -8.49
C LEU A 197 -20.18 -33.77 -8.68
N ALA A 198 -19.97 -34.68 -9.63
CA ALA A 198 -18.66 -35.23 -9.95
C ALA A 198 -17.84 -34.35 -10.92
N ASP A 199 -18.46 -33.34 -11.54
CA ASP A 199 -17.81 -32.44 -12.49
C ASP A 199 -17.80 -31.00 -11.96
N SER A 200 -16.85 -30.71 -11.07
CA SER A 200 -16.67 -29.38 -10.50
C SER A 200 -16.20 -28.33 -11.52
N LYS A 201 -15.76 -28.74 -12.72
CA LYS A 201 -15.31 -27.83 -13.78
C LYS A 201 -16.42 -27.47 -14.78
N ALA A 202 -17.57 -28.13 -14.71
CA ALA A 202 -18.71 -27.84 -15.59
C ALA A 202 -19.17 -26.37 -15.50
N ILE A 203 -19.01 -25.73 -14.33
CA ILE A 203 -19.39 -24.32 -14.13
C ILE A 203 -18.69 -23.36 -15.11
N TYR A 204 -17.44 -23.62 -15.48
CA TYR A 204 -16.67 -22.78 -16.41
C TYR A 204 -17.16 -22.90 -17.87
N SER A 205 -18.12 -23.78 -18.16
CA SER A 205 -18.68 -23.97 -19.51
C SER A 205 -20.14 -23.53 -19.61
N LEU A 206 -20.75 -23.06 -18.52
CA LEU A 206 -22.14 -22.59 -18.51
C LEU A 206 -22.34 -21.29 -19.32
N PRO A 207 -23.58 -20.98 -19.76
CA PRO A 207 -23.94 -19.67 -20.26
C PRO A 207 -23.72 -18.61 -19.16
N GLN A 208 -22.83 -17.65 -19.43
CA GLN A 208 -22.29 -16.77 -18.39
C GLN A 208 -23.29 -15.71 -17.95
N ASP A 209 -24.04 -15.13 -18.90
CA ASP A 209 -25.10 -14.15 -18.57
C ASP A 209 -26.18 -14.77 -17.68
N GLU A 210 -26.55 -16.03 -17.93
CA GLU A 210 -27.52 -16.75 -17.10
C GLU A 210 -26.95 -17.05 -15.70
N LEU A 211 -25.69 -17.48 -15.62
CA LEU A 211 -25.03 -17.77 -14.34
C LEU A 211 -24.81 -16.50 -13.51
N LYS A 212 -24.40 -15.39 -14.14
CA LYS A 212 -24.29 -14.06 -13.53
C LYS A 212 -25.64 -13.60 -12.98
N THR A 213 -26.69 -13.61 -13.80
CA THR A 213 -28.05 -13.24 -13.39
C THR A 213 -28.53 -14.10 -12.22
N PHE A 214 -28.21 -15.40 -12.25
CA PHE A 214 -28.55 -16.32 -11.16
C PHE A 214 -27.80 -15.97 -9.86
N ALA A 215 -26.49 -15.72 -9.93
CA ALA A 215 -25.67 -15.34 -8.78
C ALA A 215 -26.13 -14.01 -8.17
N GLU A 216 -26.38 -12.99 -9.00
CA GLU A 216 -26.91 -11.69 -8.56
C GLU A 216 -28.26 -11.83 -7.86
N ALA A 217 -29.16 -12.67 -8.40
CA ALA A 217 -30.44 -12.93 -7.78
C ALA A 217 -30.31 -13.70 -6.46
N TYR A 218 -29.42 -14.69 -6.39
CA TYR A 218 -29.18 -15.50 -5.18
C TYR A 218 -28.62 -14.65 -4.03
N TYR A 219 -27.64 -13.80 -4.31
CA TYR A 219 -26.96 -12.98 -3.29
C TYR A 219 -27.59 -11.61 -3.07
N LYS A 220 -28.69 -11.28 -3.77
CA LYS A 220 -29.31 -9.94 -3.75
C LYS A 220 -29.56 -9.41 -2.34
N GLU A 221 -30.11 -10.24 -1.44
CA GLU A 221 -30.41 -9.84 -0.06
C GLU A 221 -29.15 -9.63 0.77
N LYS A 222 -28.19 -10.56 0.69
CA LYS A 222 -26.90 -10.43 1.40
C LYS A 222 -26.05 -9.26 0.88
N GLY A 223 -26.28 -8.84 -0.36
CA GLY A 223 -25.56 -7.75 -1.01
C GLY A 223 -26.10 -6.36 -0.74
N THR A 224 -27.24 -6.19 -0.05
CA THR A 224 -27.84 -4.84 0.16
C THR A 224 -27.03 -3.92 1.07
N VAL A 225 -26.09 -4.48 1.82
CA VAL A 225 -25.19 -3.76 2.72
C VAL A 225 -23.86 -3.38 2.06
N ILE A 226 -23.73 -3.62 0.76
CA ILE A 226 -22.51 -3.33 0.01
C ILE A 226 -22.75 -2.02 -0.76
N HIS A 227 -21.85 -1.06 -0.55
CA HIS A 227 -21.86 0.25 -1.19
C HIS A 227 -20.53 0.45 -1.90
N GLN A 228 -20.59 0.81 -3.18
CA GLN A 228 -19.42 0.90 -4.04
C GLN A 228 -19.33 2.28 -4.70
N VAL A 229 -18.14 2.85 -4.69
CA VAL A 229 -17.77 4.00 -5.51
C VAL A 229 -16.75 3.53 -6.52
N ILE A 230 -17.13 3.49 -7.79
CA ILE A 230 -16.30 2.93 -8.86
C ILE A 230 -15.96 4.04 -9.83
N SER A 231 -14.68 4.17 -10.17
CA SER A 231 -14.28 5.04 -11.26
C SER A 231 -14.73 4.43 -12.58
N SER A 232 -15.37 5.23 -13.45
CA SER A 232 -15.68 4.79 -14.81
C SER A 232 -14.42 4.41 -15.60
N ASP A 233 -13.27 4.95 -15.18
CA ASP A 233 -11.98 4.82 -15.84
C ASP A 233 -11.07 3.77 -15.17
N ASP A 234 -11.48 3.25 -14.02
CA ASP A 234 -10.79 2.17 -13.33
C ASP A 234 -10.66 0.92 -14.22
N PRO A 235 -9.44 0.40 -14.44
CA PRO A 235 -9.25 -0.87 -15.15
C PRO A 235 -10.07 -2.01 -14.55
N LEU A 236 -10.31 -2.05 -13.23
CA LEU A 236 -11.12 -3.12 -12.62
C LEU A 236 -12.59 -3.04 -13.00
N ASN A 237 -13.12 -1.85 -13.24
CA ASN A 237 -14.49 -1.70 -13.74
C ASN A 237 -14.63 -2.30 -15.15
N ALA A 238 -13.58 -2.23 -15.96
CA ALA A 238 -13.52 -2.89 -17.25
C ALA A 238 -13.49 -4.43 -17.09
N LEU A 239 -12.74 -4.92 -16.09
CA LEU A 239 -12.70 -6.35 -15.75
C LEU A 239 -13.99 -6.87 -15.08
N ALA A 240 -14.77 -6.03 -14.41
CA ALA A 240 -16.01 -6.44 -13.73
C ALA A 240 -17.08 -7.03 -14.67
N ASN A 241 -17.00 -6.73 -15.97
CA ASN A 241 -17.92 -7.26 -16.99
C ASN A 241 -17.36 -8.49 -17.70
N ILE A 242 -16.17 -8.92 -17.33
CA ILE A 242 -15.58 -10.14 -17.83
C ILE A 242 -16.23 -11.35 -17.15
N ARG A 243 -16.30 -12.44 -17.92
CA ARG A 243 -16.66 -13.79 -17.52
C ARG A 243 -16.21 -14.15 -16.09
N GLY A 244 -17.15 -14.43 -15.20
CA GLY A 244 -16.87 -14.87 -13.83
C GLY A 244 -17.24 -13.86 -12.75
N PHE A 245 -17.19 -12.57 -13.08
CA PHE A 245 -17.44 -11.48 -12.15
C PHE A 245 -18.90 -11.03 -12.16
N PHE A 246 -19.36 -10.55 -11.00
CA PHE A 246 -20.66 -9.95 -10.84
C PHE A 246 -20.62 -8.87 -9.76
N THR A 247 -21.51 -7.89 -9.90
CA THR A 247 -21.54 -6.71 -9.05
C THR A 247 -22.79 -6.74 -8.18
N LEU A 248 -22.64 -6.44 -6.90
CA LEU A 248 -23.70 -6.45 -5.90
C LEU A 248 -23.77 -5.12 -5.15
N GLY A 249 -24.95 -4.84 -4.59
CA GLY A 249 -25.17 -3.67 -3.76
C GLY A 249 -25.36 -2.38 -4.56
N ASP A 250 -25.20 -1.25 -3.87
CA ASP A 250 -25.39 0.08 -4.43
C ASP A 250 -24.09 0.57 -5.07
N VAL A 251 -24.13 0.94 -6.36
CA VAL A 251 -22.95 1.38 -7.11
C VAL A 251 -23.10 2.83 -7.55
N THR A 252 -22.13 3.65 -7.17
CA THR A 252 -21.97 5.03 -7.64
C THR A 252 -20.78 5.10 -8.59
N MET A 253 -21.01 5.50 -9.83
CA MET A 253 -19.95 5.70 -10.82
C MET A 253 -19.44 7.15 -10.75
N ILE A 254 -18.12 7.33 -10.74
CA ILE A 254 -17.45 8.63 -10.76
C ILE A 254 -16.48 8.67 -11.95
N ASP A 255 -16.50 9.75 -12.71
CA ASP A 255 -15.50 9.99 -13.75
C ASP A 255 -14.25 10.62 -13.11
N THR A 256 -13.14 9.90 -13.17
CA THR A 256 -11.86 10.33 -12.60
C THR A 256 -10.93 10.95 -13.65
N ASN A 257 -11.25 10.79 -14.93
CA ASN A 257 -10.49 11.33 -16.05
C ASN A 257 -11.41 11.90 -17.13
N LEU A 258 -11.75 13.18 -16.99
CA LEU A 258 -12.63 13.90 -17.92
C LEU A 258 -12.06 14.01 -19.35
N ASP A 259 -10.76 13.80 -19.54
CA ASP A 259 -10.09 13.97 -20.83
C ASP A 259 -10.14 12.70 -21.70
N LYS A 260 -10.33 11.52 -21.09
CA LYS A 260 -10.29 10.23 -21.79
C LYS A 260 -11.36 9.25 -21.28
N PRO A 261 -12.03 8.50 -22.17
CA PRO A 261 -13.03 7.54 -21.75
C PRO A 261 -12.39 6.32 -21.09
N GLY A 262 -12.93 5.87 -19.96
CA GLY A 262 -12.50 4.65 -19.30
C GLY A 262 -12.43 3.38 -20.15
N LEU A 263 -11.58 2.45 -19.73
CA LEU A 263 -11.32 1.18 -20.43
C LEU A 263 -12.58 0.36 -20.70
N LYS A 264 -13.58 0.44 -19.84
CA LYS A 264 -14.84 -0.28 -20.05
C LYS A 264 -15.49 0.08 -21.39
N ALA A 265 -15.52 1.37 -21.76
CA ALA A 265 -16.10 1.82 -23.02
C ALA A 265 -15.32 1.35 -24.26
N ILE A 266 -14.04 0.96 -24.07
CA ILE A 266 -13.19 0.36 -25.09
C ILE A 266 -13.44 -1.15 -25.16
N ILE A 267 -13.40 -1.86 -24.02
CA ILE A 267 -13.59 -3.31 -23.95
C ILE A 267 -14.97 -3.73 -24.43
N ASP A 268 -16.03 -2.97 -24.12
CA ASP A 268 -17.42 -3.27 -24.55
C ASP A 268 -17.58 -3.29 -26.08
N LYS A 269 -16.61 -2.76 -26.84
CA LYS A 269 -16.60 -2.80 -28.32
C LYS A 269 -15.79 -3.95 -28.90
N ILE A 270 -15.03 -4.67 -28.06
CA ILE A 270 -14.24 -5.83 -28.44
C ILE A 270 -15.14 -7.07 -28.27
N PRO A 271 -15.21 -8.00 -29.23
CA PRO A 271 -16.07 -9.16 -29.06
C PRO A 271 -15.57 -10.10 -27.94
N ASP A 272 -16.50 -10.83 -27.33
CA ASP A 272 -16.23 -11.64 -26.11
C ASP A 272 -15.16 -12.72 -26.31
N SER A 273 -15.08 -13.30 -27.52
CA SER A 273 -14.04 -14.28 -27.88
C SER A 273 -12.62 -13.73 -27.79
N GLU A 274 -12.44 -12.46 -28.12
CA GLU A 274 -11.18 -11.73 -28.16
C GLU A 274 -10.81 -11.27 -26.74
N VAL A 275 -11.80 -10.82 -25.97
CA VAL A 275 -11.67 -10.53 -24.54
C VAL A 275 -11.26 -11.79 -23.75
N LYS A 276 -11.85 -12.95 -24.08
CA LYS A 276 -11.43 -14.26 -23.56
C LYS A 276 -9.98 -14.58 -23.93
N SER A 277 -9.56 -14.31 -25.16
CA SER A 277 -8.17 -14.58 -25.61
C SER A 277 -7.14 -13.76 -24.83
N LEU A 278 -7.45 -12.48 -24.56
CA LEU A 278 -6.62 -11.62 -23.70
C LEU A 278 -6.54 -12.15 -22.26
N GLN A 279 -7.65 -12.67 -21.71
CA GLN A 279 -7.66 -13.31 -20.39
C GLN A 279 -6.81 -14.57 -20.36
N ASP A 280 -7.00 -15.46 -21.35
CA ASP A 280 -6.31 -16.75 -21.43
C ASP A 280 -4.80 -16.56 -21.52
N PHE A 281 -4.31 -15.60 -22.31
CA PHE A 281 -2.88 -15.25 -22.38
C PHE A 281 -2.36 -14.73 -21.05
N ALA A 282 -3.11 -13.81 -20.47
CA ALA A 282 -2.61 -13.09 -19.32
C ALA A 282 -2.66 -13.97 -18.05
N LEU A 283 -3.46 -15.05 -18.03
CA LEU A 283 -3.32 -16.16 -17.08
C LEU A 283 -1.95 -16.85 -17.19
N VAL A 284 -1.50 -17.23 -18.39
CA VAL A 284 -0.20 -17.88 -18.58
C VAL A 284 0.95 -16.95 -18.24
N TYR A 285 0.83 -15.68 -18.64
CA TYR A 285 1.83 -14.67 -18.29
C TYR A 285 1.94 -14.52 -16.76
N ALA A 286 0.83 -14.47 -16.05
CA ALA A 286 0.82 -14.29 -14.61
C ALA A 286 1.34 -15.53 -13.87
N GLU A 287 1.05 -16.75 -14.35
CA GLU A 287 1.66 -18.00 -13.86
C GLU A 287 3.18 -18.04 -14.10
N GLY A 288 3.64 -17.61 -15.29
CA GLY A 288 5.05 -17.60 -15.64
C GLY A 288 5.85 -16.55 -14.88
N PHE A 289 5.30 -15.37 -14.58
CA PHE A 289 6.06 -14.25 -14.00
C PHE A 289 5.82 -14.01 -12.51
N GLN A 290 5.29 -15.00 -11.78
CA GLN A 290 4.90 -14.92 -10.36
C GLN A 290 6.03 -14.47 -9.40
N ASN A 291 7.31 -14.55 -9.81
CA ASN A 291 8.47 -14.19 -8.97
C ASN A 291 9.42 -13.13 -9.60
N GLY A 292 8.90 -12.29 -10.50
CA GLY A 292 9.61 -11.10 -10.97
C GLY A 292 10.59 -11.31 -12.12
N GLY A 293 10.09 -11.16 -13.35
CA GLY A 293 10.81 -10.68 -14.56
C GLY A 293 12.14 -11.33 -14.98
N ASN A 294 12.60 -12.40 -14.33
CA ASN A 294 13.94 -12.98 -14.49
C ASN A 294 13.93 -14.22 -15.39
N ASN A 295 15.08 -14.87 -15.57
CA ASN A 295 15.23 -16.09 -16.38
C ASN A 295 14.26 -17.21 -15.96
N GLN A 296 13.91 -17.29 -14.67
CA GLN A 296 12.95 -18.28 -14.18
C GLN A 296 11.56 -18.04 -14.76
N GLY A 297 11.12 -16.78 -14.85
CA GLY A 297 9.78 -16.52 -15.38
C GLY A 297 9.64 -16.79 -16.88
N ILE A 298 10.75 -16.67 -17.61
CA ILE A 298 10.84 -17.09 -19.00
C ILE A 298 10.80 -18.61 -19.11
N GLU A 299 11.54 -19.32 -18.26
CA GLU A 299 11.51 -20.78 -18.18
C GLU A 299 10.11 -21.30 -17.79
N ASP A 300 9.41 -20.62 -16.89
CA ASP A 300 8.06 -20.98 -16.49
C ASP A 300 7.06 -20.76 -17.63
N LEU A 301 7.23 -19.67 -18.39
CA LEU A 301 6.36 -19.34 -19.53
C LEU A 301 6.64 -20.19 -20.78
N THR A 302 7.90 -20.39 -21.14
CA THR A 302 8.32 -20.98 -22.42
C THR A 302 9.02 -22.32 -22.29
N GLY A 303 9.36 -22.76 -21.07
CA GLY A 303 10.18 -23.97 -20.83
C GLY A 303 11.67 -23.80 -21.09
N VAL A 304 12.11 -22.60 -21.48
CA VAL A 304 13.51 -22.37 -21.87
C VAL A 304 14.34 -22.02 -20.64
N ASN A 305 15.15 -22.98 -20.19
CA ASN A 305 16.13 -22.76 -19.15
C ASN A 305 17.34 -22.00 -19.71
N MET A 306 17.40 -20.70 -19.40
CA MET A 306 18.45 -19.81 -19.92
C MET A 306 19.85 -20.19 -19.43
N ASP A 307 19.97 -20.76 -18.23
CA ASP A 307 21.26 -21.19 -17.67
C ASP A 307 21.83 -22.43 -18.39
N VAL A 308 20.95 -23.32 -18.86
CA VAL A 308 21.34 -24.50 -19.66
C VAL A 308 21.95 -24.06 -20.98
N VAL A 309 21.33 -23.11 -21.67
CA VAL A 309 21.83 -22.63 -22.97
C VAL A 309 23.04 -21.72 -22.82
N ASP A 310 23.10 -20.87 -21.79
CA ASP A 310 24.26 -20.03 -21.50
C ASP A 310 25.53 -20.87 -21.22
N LYS A 311 25.42 -22.00 -20.52
CA LYS A 311 26.54 -22.96 -20.33
C LYS A 311 27.02 -23.53 -21.66
N ILE A 312 26.11 -23.90 -22.56
CA ILE A 312 26.43 -24.45 -23.88
C ILE A 312 27.17 -23.41 -24.74
N MET A 313 26.73 -22.16 -24.70
CA MET A 313 27.30 -21.08 -25.53
C MET A 313 28.65 -20.56 -25.02
N ASN A 314 28.81 -20.43 -23.69
CA ASN A 314 29.96 -19.72 -23.10
C ASN A 314 31.15 -20.64 -22.76
N ASP A 315 30.91 -21.91 -22.43
CA ASP A 315 31.95 -22.82 -21.92
C ASP A 315 32.52 -23.78 -23.00
N GLY A 316 32.04 -23.65 -24.24
CA GLY A 316 32.54 -24.34 -25.43
C GLY A 316 32.17 -25.83 -25.53
N VAL A 317 32.78 -26.52 -26.49
CA VAL A 317 32.38 -27.87 -26.93
C VAL A 317 32.38 -28.92 -25.79
N GLY A 318 33.26 -28.77 -24.79
CA GLY A 318 33.31 -29.69 -23.65
C GLY A 318 32.11 -29.59 -22.72
N ALA A 319 31.61 -28.37 -22.49
CA ALA A 319 30.39 -28.14 -21.72
C ALA A 319 29.14 -28.55 -22.50
N ALA A 320 29.08 -28.30 -23.80
CA ALA A 320 27.98 -28.78 -24.65
C ALA A 320 27.80 -30.30 -24.59
N VAL A 321 28.92 -31.06 -24.59
CA VAL A 321 28.90 -32.51 -24.36
C VAL A 321 28.41 -32.84 -22.94
N GLY A 322 28.94 -32.15 -21.92
CA GLY A 322 28.56 -32.36 -20.52
C GLY A 322 27.06 -32.15 -20.25
N THR A 323 26.51 -31.03 -20.73
CA THR A 323 25.11 -30.64 -20.57
C THR A 323 24.15 -31.55 -21.36
N TYR A 324 24.56 -32.02 -22.54
CA TYR A 324 23.77 -32.99 -23.29
C TYR A 324 23.60 -34.31 -22.53
N PHE A 325 24.66 -34.79 -21.86
CA PHE A 325 24.63 -36.04 -21.09
C PHE A 325 24.16 -35.88 -19.63
N SER A 326 23.97 -34.65 -19.13
CA SER A 326 23.44 -34.39 -17.78
C SER A 326 21.91 -34.49 -17.69
N LYS A 327 21.22 -34.60 -18.83
CA LYS A 327 19.75 -34.50 -19.03
C LYS A 327 19.17 -33.09 -18.99
N ASP A 328 19.93 -32.08 -18.57
CA ASP A 328 19.41 -30.71 -18.45
C ASP A 328 18.85 -30.19 -19.79
N LEU A 329 19.50 -30.53 -20.90
CA LEU A 329 19.01 -30.16 -22.24
C LEU A 329 17.74 -30.95 -22.65
N ASP A 330 17.66 -32.23 -22.28
CA ASP A 330 16.48 -33.07 -22.57
C ASP A 330 15.26 -32.59 -21.77
N ASP A 331 15.46 -32.24 -20.50
CA ASP A 331 14.43 -31.70 -19.63
C ASP A 331 13.94 -30.35 -20.15
N MET A 332 14.85 -29.46 -20.57
CA MET A 332 14.48 -28.21 -21.23
C MET A 332 13.66 -28.47 -22.50
N ILE A 333 14.11 -29.34 -23.41
CA ILE A 333 13.37 -29.63 -24.65
C ILE A 333 11.96 -30.17 -24.34
N SER A 334 11.83 -31.02 -23.32
CA SER A 334 10.53 -31.53 -22.85
C SER A 334 9.63 -30.40 -22.37
N ASP A 335 10.15 -29.50 -21.53
CA ASP A 335 9.39 -28.37 -20.97
C ASP A 335 8.95 -27.39 -22.06
N VAL A 336 9.82 -27.09 -23.03
CA VAL A 336 9.46 -26.21 -24.16
C VAL A 336 8.38 -26.88 -25.02
N ASN A 337 8.46 -28.19 -25.26
CA ASN A 337 7.45 -28.94 -26.01
C ASN A 337 6.08 -28.97 -25.30
N GLU A 338 6.06 -28.90 -23.97
CA GLU A 338 4.83 -28.81 -23.18
C GLU A 338 4.25 -27.39 -23.16
N LYS A 339 5.10 -26.37 -22.98
CA LYS A 339 4.68 -24.99 -22.68
C LYS A 339 4.50 -24.09 -23.91
N VAL A 340 5.30 -24.24 -24.96
CA VAL A 340 5.26 -23.34 -26.13
C VAL A 340 4.01 -23.50 -26.98
N PRO A 341 3.53 -24.70 -27.33
CA PRO A 341 2.33 -24.84 -28.15
C PRO A 341 1.07 -24.12 -27.58
N PRO A 342 0.70 -24.31 -26.29
CA PRO A 342 -0.45 -23.59 -25.73
C PRO A 342 -0.21 -22.08 -25.59
N LEU A 343 1.04 -21.65 -25.37
CA LEU A 343 1.39 -20.22 -25.36
C LEU A 343 1.27 -19.60 -26.76
N LEU A 344 1.75 -20.29 -27.79
CA LEU A 344 1.67 -19.86 -29.19
C LEU A 344 0.22 -19.72 -29.64
N GLU A 345 -0.66 -20.64 -29.28
CA GLU A 345 -2.11 -20.53 -29.56
C GLU A 345 -2.67 -19.23 -28.99
N LYS A 346 -2.36 -18.94 -27.72
CA LYS A 346 -2.83 -17.73 -27.02
C LYS A 346 -2.28 -16.44 -27.64
N VAL A 347 -0.98 -16.40 -27.94
CA VAL A 347 -0.36 -15.23 -28.58
C VAL A 347 -0.92 -15.03 -29.99
N THR A 348 -1.10 -16.11 -30.77
CA THR A 348 -1.70 -16.04 -32.11
C THR A 348 -3.10 -15.42 -32.08
N ASN A 349 -3.91 -15.79 -31.08
CA ASN A 349 -5.24 -15.20 -30.90
C ASN A 349 -5.18 -13.70 -30.58
N ILE A 350 -4.21 -13.25 -29.77
CA ILE A 350 -4.03 -11.81 -29.50
C ILE A 350 -3.55 -11.07 -30.75
N THR A 351 -2.49 -11.57 -31.40
CA THR A 351 -1.91 -10.91 -32.58
C THR A 351 -2.91 -10.78 -33.71
N SER A 352 -3.74 -11.80 -33.94
CA SER A 352 -4.81 -11.78 -34.95
C SER A 352 -5.84 -10.67 -34.70
N ASN A 353 -5.97 -10.19 -33.46
CA ASN A 353 -6.91 -9.17 -33.04
C ASN A 353 -6.25 -7.84 -32.64
N ALA A 354 -4.92 -7.74 -32.73
CA ALA A 354 -4.16 -6.59 -32.26
C ALA A 354 -4.61 -5.28 -32.93
N ASP A 355 -4.92 -5.29 -34.23
CA ASP A 355 -5.36 -4.09 -34.95
C ASP A 355 -6.68 -3.52 -34.40
N VAL A 356 -7.60 -4.40 -33.98
CA VAL A 356 -8.88 -4.03 -33.37
C VAL A 356 -8.64 -3.45 -31.97
N ILE A 357 -7.89 -4.17 -31.13
CA ILE A 357 -7.62 -3.78 -29.74
C ILE A 357 -6.90 -2.42 -29.68
N PHE A 358 -5.77 -2.28 -30.37
CA PHE A 358 -5.03 -1.01 -30.40
C PHE A 358 -5.74 0.04 -31.26
N GLY A 359 -6.60 -0.37 -32.18
CA GLY A 359 -7.50 0.52 -32.91
C GLY A 359 -8.43 1.30 -31.97
N GLU A 360 -9.07 0.60 -31.03
CA GLU A 360 -9.96 1.25 -30.07
C GLU A 360 -9.20 2.11 -29.05
N LEU A 361 -8.01 1.68 -28.59
CA LEU A 361 -7.16 2.53 -27.74
C LEU A 361 -6.74 3.83 -28.45
N LYS A 362 -6.43 3.75 -29.75
CA LYS A 362 -6.14 4.93 -30.57
C LYS A 362 -7.38 5.82 -30.71
N ASN A 363 -8.53 5.24 -31.01
CA ASN A 363 -9.78 5.97 -31.18
C ASN A 363 -10.22 6.69 -29.90
N ALA A 364 -9.90 6.11 -28.74
CA ALA A 364 -10.12 6.69 -27.42
C ALA A 364 -9.06 7.72 -27.00
N GLY A 365 -8.02 7.95 -27.81
CA GLY A 365 -6.99 8.96 -27.53
C GLY A 365 -5.90 8.52 -26.55
N TYR A 366 -5.80 7.23 -26.23
CA TYR A 366 -4.74 6.70 -25.37
C TYR A 366 -3.41 6.54 -26.09
N ILE A 367 -3.43 6.14 -27.37
CA ILE A 367 -2.23 5.93 -28.18
C ILE A 367 -2.29 6.67 -29.51
N THR A 368 -1.11 7.00 -30.02
CA THR A 368 -0.94 7.51 -31.38
C THR A 368 -1.00 6.39 -32.41
N ASN A 369 -1.14 6.77 -33.69
CA ASN A 369 -1.09 5.79 -34.78
C ASN A 369 0.30 5.12 -34.91
N ALA A 370 1.38 5.81 -34.51
CA ALA A 370 2.73 5.25 -34.51
C ALA A 370 2.85 4.17 -33.41
N GLN A 371 2.42 4.47 -32.19
CA GLN A 371 2.39 3.49 -31.09
C GLN A 371 1.52 2.27 -31.43
N LYS A 372 0.36 2.47 -32.08
CA LYS A 372 -0.44 1.34 -32.59
C LYS A 372 0.35 0.44 -33.54
N GLN A 373 1.10 1.02 -34.48
CA GLN A 373 1.88 0.24 -35.45
C GLN A 373 2.97 -0.57 -34.75
N VAL A 374 3.71 0.05 -33.82
CA VAL A 374 4.72 -0.67 -33.03
C VAL A 374 4.08 -1.80 -32.22
N ALA A 375 2.94 -1.54 -31.57
CA ALA A 375 2.26 -2.55 -30.77
C ALA A 375 1.86 -3.80 -31.57
N VAL A 376 1.29 -3.58 -32.77
CA VAL A 376 0.92 -4.67 -33.68
C VAL A 376 2.16 -5.40 -34.21
N GLU A 377 3.21 -4.68 -34.58
CA GLU A 377 4.45 -5.25 -35.12
C GLU A 377 5.19 -6.11 -34.08
N GLU A 378 5.35 -5.62 -32.85
CA GLU A 378 6.10 -6.34 -31.82
C GLU A 378 5.35 -7.58 -31.31
N LEU A 379 4.01 -7.57 -31.25
CA LEU A 379 3.25 -8.80 -30.97
C LEU A 379 3.40 -9.84 -32.09
N ALA A 380 3.41 -9.40 -33.35
CA ALA A 380 3.67 -10.30 -34.48
C ALA A 380 5.10 -10.88 -34.45
N ASN A 381 6.09 -10.09 -33.98
CA ASN A 381 7.45 -10.58 -33.77
C ASN A 381 7.50 -11.66 -32.66
N ILE A 382 6.78 -11.45 -31.55
CA ILE A 382 6.67 -12.46 -30.47
C ILE A 382 6.03 -13.75 -30.99
N GLU A 383 4.91 -13.66 -31.72
CA GLU A 383 4.26 -14.83 -32.34
C GLU A 383 5.21 -15.57 -33.28
N LYS A 384 5.95 -14.83 -34.12
CA LYS A 384 6.91 -15.39 -35.06
C LYS A 384 8.02 -16.16 -34.34
N SER A 385 8.59 -15.59 -33.28
CA SER A 385 9.62 -16.27 -32.49
C SER A 385 9.09 -17.54 -31.84
N LEU A 386 7.86 -17.53 -31.29
CA LEU A 386 7.22 -18.73 -30.74
C LEU A 386 7.01 -19.83 -31.81
N LYS A 387 6.61 -19.48 -33.04
CA LYS A 387 6.51 -20.44 -34.15
C LYS A 387 7.85 -21.06 -34.50
N ILE A 388 8.92 -20.26 -34.55
CA ILE A 388 10.27 -20.77 -34.82
C ILE A 388 10.70 -21.73 -33.70
N ILE A 389 10.42 -21.40 -32.44
CA ILE A 389 10.73 -22.28 -31.31
C ILE A 389 9.99 -23.63 -31.46
N GLU A 390 8.70 -23.62 -31.74
CA GLU A 390 7.90 -24.84 -31.98
C GLU A 390 8.46 -25.67 -33.15
N GLU A 391 8.82 -25.03 -34.27
CA GLU A 391 9.45 -25.70 -35.42
C GLU A 391 10.78 -26.37 -35.06
N LYS A 392 11.61 -25.71 -34.24
CA LYS A 392 12.92 -26.27 -33.81
C LYS A 392 12.75 -27.50 -32.94
N ILE A 393 11.78 -27.50 -32.02
CA ILE A 393 11.48 -28.66 -31.16
C ILE A 393 10.98 -29.83 -31.99
N ASN A 394 10.04 -29.59 -32.90
CA ASN A 394 9.54 -30.63 -33.79
C ASN A 394 10.68 -31.26 -34.61
N SER A 395 11.62 -30.44 -35.08
CA SER A 395 12.82 -30.94 -35.77
C SER A 395 13.73 -31.79 -34.88
N ILE A 396 13.91 -31.43 -33.60
CA ILE A 396 14.66 -32.25 -32.63
C ILE A 396 14.02 -33.63 -32.51
N ASP A 397 12.70 -33.65 -32.28
CA ASP A 397 11.91 -34.87 -32.10
C ASP A 397 11.99 -35.81 -33.31
N GLU A 398 11.86 -35.25 -34.51
CA GLU A 398 11.98 -35.99 -35.77
C GLU A 398 13.40 -36.55 -35.98
N ASN A 399 14.44 -35.75 -35.71
CA ASN A 399 15.84 -36.16 -35.84
C ASN A 399 16.19 -37.30 -34.86
N ARG A 400 15.71 -37.21 -33.62
CA ARG A 400 15.89 -38.26 -32.59
C ARG A 400 15.19 -39.56 -33.00
N LYS A 401 13.92 -39.49 -33.44
CA LYS A 401 13.16 -40.65 -33.93
C LYS A 401 13.83 -41.32 -35.13
N MET A 402 14.28 -40.53 -36.11
CA MET A 402 14.99 -41.03 -37.29
C MET A 402 16.30 -41.74 -36.91
N SER A 403 17.07 -41.17 -35.98
CA SER A 403 18.32 -41.78 -35.48
C SER A 403 18.05 -43.10 -34.75
N GLU A 404 16.99 -43.17 -33.93
CA GLU A 404 16.58 -44.43 -33.29
C GLU A 404 16.18 -45.52 -34.30
N GLU A 405 15.43 -45.16 -35.34
CA GLU A 405 15.04 -46.09 -36.40
C GLU A 405 16.25 -46.60 -37.20
N MET A 406 17.18 -45.71 -37.54
CA MET A 406 18.46 -46.06 -38.16
C MET A 406 19.27 -47.01 -37.27
N MET A 407 19.28 -46.78 -35.95
CA MET A 407 19.97 -47.66 -34.99
C MET A 407 19.29 -49.04 -34.85
N LYS A 408 17.96 -49.13 -34.96
CA LYS A 408 17.24 -50.42 -35.00
C LYS A 408 17.58 -51.24 -36.25
N GLY A 409 17.80 -50.58 -37.39
CA GLY A 409 18.13 -51.21 -38.68
C GLY A 409 19.58 -51.68 -38.85
N THR A 410 20.52 -51.23 -38.01
CA THR A 410 21.97 -51.52 -38.13
C THR A 410 22.46 -52.68 -37.24
N LYS A 411 21.55 -53.38 -36.54
CA LYS A 411 21.79 -54.41 -35.52
C LYS A 411 22.71 -55.60 -35.93
N TYR A 412 22.99 -55.78 -37.22
CA TYR A 412 23.84 -56.87 -37.75
C TYR A 412 25.01 -56.40 -38.65
N SER A 413 25.37 -55.11 -38.64
CA SER A 413 26.48 -54.57 -39.43
C SER A 413 27.82 -54.59 -38.68
N PRO A 414 28.94 -55.02 -39.28
CA PRO A 414 30.28 -54.91 -38.68
C PRO A 414 30.76 -53.46 -38.48
N TYR A 415 30.06 -52.47 -39.05
CA TYR A 415 30.30 -51.03 -38.84
C TYR A 415 29.30 -50.38 -37.86
N ALA A 416 28.43 -51.17 -37.21
CA ALA A 416 27.35 -50.67 -36.36
C ALA A 416 27.84 -49.76 -35.22
N GLY A 417 29.00 -50.05 -34.61
CA GLY A 417 29.55 -49.22 -33.53
C GLY A 417 30.03 -47.83 -33.99
N GLN A 418 30.59 -47.72 -35.21
CA GLN A 418 31.05 -46.45 -35.77
C GLN A 418 29.88 -45.62 -36.31
N ALA A 419 28.91 -46.28 -36.93
CA ALA A 419 27.67 -45.66 -37.38
C ALA A 419 26.82 -45.15 -36.20
N ALA A 420 26.74 -45.91 -35.10
CA ALA A 420 26.05 -45.50 -33.88
C ALA A 420 26.71 -44.29 -33.20
N MET A 421 28.05 -44.25 -33.13
CA MET A 421 28.75 -43.06 -32.63
C MET A 421 28.52 -41.84 -33.54
N ALA A 422 28.67 -41.97 -34.85
CA ALA A 422 28.45 -40.86 -35.78
C ALA A 422 26.99 -40.36 -35.75
N SER A 423 26.02 -41.26 -35.68
CA SER A 423 24.59 -40.91 -35.54
C SER A 423 24.32 -40.20 -34.22
N GLY A 424 24.90 -40.68 -33.10
CA GLY A 424 24.77 -40.05 -31.79
C GLY A 424 25.37 -38.65 -31.74
N PHE A 425 26.56 -38.44 -32.31
CA PHE A 425 27.17 -37.10 -32.40
C PHE A 425 26.38 -36.14 -33.30
N ASN A 426 25.78 -36.63 -34.40
CA ASN A 426 24.95 -35.79 -35.27
C ASN A 426 23.64 -35.37 -34.60
N VAL A 427 22.99 -36.27 -33.85
CA VAL A 427 21.81 -35.91 -33.04
C VAL A 427 22.19 -34.90 -31.97
N MET A 428 23.28 -35.16 -31.24
CA MET A 428 23.78 -34.24 -30.21
C MET A 428 24.06 -32.84 -30.75
N ALA A 429 24.76 -32.75 -31.89
CA ALA A 429 25.04 -31.47 -32.53
C ALA A 429 23.75 -30.75 -32.98
N GLY A 430 22.80 -31.49 -33.56
CA GLY A 430 21.51 -30.95 -33.99
C GLY A 430 20.68 -30.41 -32.81
N ASP A 431 20.67 -31.11 -31.68
CA ASP A 431 19.93 -30.70 -30.48
C ASP A 431 20.56 -29.46 -29.85
N VAL A 432 21.90 -29.39 -29.80
CA VAL A 432 22.64 -28.20 -29.34
C VAL A 432 22.38 -27.00 -30.25
N ASP A 433 22.44 -27.18 -31.57
CA ASP A 433 22.18 -26.10 -32.53
C ASP A 433 20.74 -25.58 -32.41
N ALA A 434 19.77 -26.48 -32.21
CA ALA A 434 18.39 -26.12 -31.99
C ALA A 434 18.18 -25.38 -30.67
N ALA A 435 18.84 -25.80 -29.58
CA ALA A 435 18.81 -25.11 -28.28
C ALA A 435 19.34 -23.67 -28.37
N ILE A 436 20.46 -23.47 -29.08
CA ILE A 436 21.03 -22.12 -29.32
C ILE A 436 20.05 -21.27 -30.14
N ALA A 437 19.41 -21.85 -31.15
CA ALA A 437 18.40 -21.13 -31.95
C ALA A 437 17.20 -20.73 -31.10
N ILE A 438 16.68 -21.63 -30.25
CA ILE A 438 15.58 -21.36 -29.33
C ILE A 438 15.93 -20.20 -28.38
N TYR A 439 17.15 -20.19 -27.83
CA TYR A 439 17.62 -19.09 -26.98
C TYR A 439 17.61 -17.73 -27.69
N HIS A 440 18.10 -17.66 -28.93
CA HIS A 440 18.06 -16.41 -29.69
C HIS A 440 16.62 -15.94 -29.95
N GLU A 441 15.68 -16.85 -30.17
CA GLU A 441 14.27 -16.47 -30.34
C GLU A 441 13.63 -15.98 -29.04
N VAL A 442 13.99 -16.55 -27.90
CA VAL A 442 13.60 -16.00 -26.59
C VAL A 442 14.16 -14.59 -26.38
N GLN A 443 15.42 -14.34 -26.74
CA GLN A 443 16.01 -12.99 -26.70
C GLN A 443 15.26 -12.01 -27.63
N ASN A 444 14.85 -12.45 -28.82
CA ASN A 444 14.03 -11.64 -29.74
C ASN A 444 12.66 -11.30 -29.13
N MET A 445 12.02 -12.25 -28.44
CA MET A 445 10.77 -12.01 -27.72
C MET A 445 10.96 -10.99 -26.60
N GLN A 446 12.01 -11.12 -25.79
CA GLN A 446 12.33 -10.15 -24.72
C GLN A 446 12.56 -8.74 -25.29
N ALA A 447 13.29 -8.63 -26.40
CA ALA A 447 13.51 -7.35 -27.07
C ALA A 447 12.19 -6.71 -27.56
N SER A 448 11.29 -7.53 -28.11
CA SER A 448 9.96 -7.10 -28.57
C SER A 448 9.09 -6.65 -27.39
N ALA A 449 9.07 -7.42 -26.30
CA ALA A 449 8.37 -7.06 -25.06
C ALA A 449 8.92 -5.76 -24.44
N LYS A 450 10.24 -5.56 -24.48
CA LYS A 450 10.87 -4.32 -24.03
C LYS A 450 10.43 -3.12 -24.86
N ARG A 451 10.38 -3.24 -26.19
CA ARG A 451 9.89 -2.17 -27.07
C ARG A 451 8.41 -1.86 -26.84
N LEU A 452 7.58 -2.87 -26.60
CA LEU A 452 6.18 -2.67 -26.19
C LEU A 452 6.09 -1.85 -24.89
N HIS A 453 6.89 -2.20 -23.88
CA HIS A 453 6.92 -1.46 -22.62
C HIS A 453 7.44 -0.02 -22.81
N GLU A 454 8.49 0.19 -23.60
CA GLU A 454 9.02 1.53 -23.90
C GLU A 454 7.98 2.45 -24.59
N GLU A 455 7.17 1.90 -25.50
CA GLU A 455 6.16 2.67 -26.26
C GLU A 455 4.83 2.85 -25.52
N LEU A 456 4.40 1.85 -24.75
CA LEU A 456 3.07 1.80 -24.12
C LEU A 456 3.11 1.96 -22.60
N GLY A 457 4.28 1.96 -21.96
CA GLY A 457 4.42 2.00 -20.50
C GLY A 457 3.70 3.20 -19.87
N SER A 458 3.95 4.41 -20.38
CA SER A 458 3.27 5.63 -19.92
C SER A 458 1.75 5.60 -20.11
N VAL A 459 1.26 4.91 -21.14
CA VAL A 459 -0.17 4.74 -21.41
C VAL A 459 -0.79 3.79 -20.40
N MET A 460 -0.07 2.72 -20.05
CA MET A 460 -0.50 1.80 -18.99
C MET A 460 -0.51 2.47 -17.62
N GLU A 461 0.51 3.28 -17.30
CA GLU A 461 0.53 4.08 -16.07
C GLU A 461 -0.68 5.02 -15.98
N GLU A 462 -1.02 5.72 -17.07
CA GLU A 462 -2.18 6.61 -17.12
C GLU A 462 -3.51 5.85 -16.93
N ILE A 463 -3.64 4.68 -17.56
CA ILE A 463 -4.81 3.81 -17.40
C ILE A 463 -4.94 3.33 -15.95
N ILE A 464 -3.83 2.91 -15.34
CA ILE A 464 -3.81 2.36 -13.97
C ILE A 464 -4.02 3.47 -12.94
N ALA A 465 -3.62 4.71 -13.21
CA ALA A 465 -3.79 5.82 -12.26
C ALA A 465 -5.25 5.98 -11.79
N SER A 466 -6.24 5.78 -12.67
CA SER A 466 -7.67 5.90 -12.34
C SER A 466 -8.16 4.86 -11.32
N HIS A 467 -7.36 3.82 -11.06
CA HIS A 467 -7.59 2.84 -10.00
C HIS A 467 -7.32 3.41 -8.59
N GLY A 468 -6.46 4.42 -8.47
CA GLY A 468 -5.95 4.91 -7.20
C GLY A 468 -6.97 5.64 -6.32
N ILE A 469 -6.74 5.58 -5.01
CA ILE A 469 -7.55 6.29 -3.99
C ILE A 469 -7.48 7.81 -4.20
N VAL A 470 -6.30 8.34 -4.51
CA VAL A 470 -6.07 9.78 -4.63
C VAL A 470 -6.80 10.38 -5.82
N GLU A 471 -6.84 9.66 -6.95
CA GLU A 471 -7.57 10.04 -8.15
C GLU A 471 -9.08 10.10 -7.87
N MET A 472 -9.62 9.09 -7.19
CA MET A 472 -11.01 9.08 -6.74
C MET A 472 -11.30 10.25 -5.77
N LEU A 473 -10.44 10.45 -4.78
CA LEU A 473 -10.56 11.55 -3.82
C LEU A 473 -10.59 12.92 -4.51
N ASN A 474 -9.70 13.14 -5.48
CA ASN A 474 -9.67 14.38 -6.26
C ASN A 474 -10.93 14.58 -7.10
N ALA A 475 -11.46 13.51 -7.71
CA ALA A 475 -12.71 13.57 -8.47
C ALA A 475 -13.92 13.93 -7.57
N LEU A 476 -14.01 13.33 -6.38
CA LEU A 476 -15.05 13.64 -5.39
C LEU A 476 -14.93 15.08 -4.85
N GLY A 477 -13.70 15.49 -4.53
CA GLY A 477 -13.37 16.79 -3.95
C GLY A 477 -13.51 17.98 -4.91
N ALA A 478 -13.40 17.76 -6.23
CA ALA A 478 -13.39 18.83 -7.23
C ALA A 478 -14.63 19.75 -7.12
N SER A 479 -15.80 19.17 -6.87
CA SER A 479 -17.06 19.93 -6.72
C SER A 479 -17.11 20.82 -5.46
N LYS A 480 -16.24 20.56 -4.49
CA LYS A 480 -16.15 21.23 -3.18
C LYS A 480 -14.97 22.20 -3.09
N ASN A 481 -14.27 22.46 -4.20
CA ASN A 481 -12.96 23.15 -4.22
C ASN A 481 -11.94 22.47 -3.28
N GLN A 482 -12.01 21.15 -3.21
CA GLN A 482 -11.10 20.30 -2.45
C GLN A 482 -10.26 19.47 -3.42
N GLY A 483 -9.06 19.14 -3.01
CA GLY A 483 -8.21 18.16 -3.66
C GLY A 483 -7.34 17.48 -2.63
N TYR A 484 -6.57 16.51 -3.08
CA TYR A 484 -5.79 15.63 -2.21
C TYR A 484 -4.41 15.40 -2.78
N LEU A 485 -3.39 15.53 -1.93
CA LEU A 485 -2.01 15.17 -2.22
C LEU A 485 -1.62 14.02 -1.30
N GLY A 486 -1.71 12.80 -1.80
CA GLY A 486 -1.73 11.62 -0.94
C GLY A 486 -2.94 11.69 -0.01
N ASN A 487 -2.71 11.56 1.30
CA ASN A 487 -3.76 11.68 2.30
C ASN A 487 -3.91 13.12 2.86
N ASP A 488 -3.22 14.11 2.31
CA ASP A 488 -3.36 15.51 2.77
C ASP A 488 -4.50 16.21 2.04
N LEU A 489 -5.34 16.94 2.80
CA LEU A 489 -6.37 17.79 2.25
C LEU A 489 -5.79 19.10 1.70
N VAL A 490 -6.10 19.39 0.45
CA VAL A 490 -5.81 20.64 -0.23
C VAL A 490 -7.10 21.41 -0.46
N LEU A 491 -7.15 22.66 0.01
CA LEU A 491 -8.25 23.57 -0.32
C LEU A 491 -7.84 24.50 -1.46
N MET A 492 -8.79 24.74 -2.36
CA MET A 492 -8.62 25.59 -3.53
C MET A 492 -9.52 26.81 -3.42
N THR A 493 -9.00 27.98 -3.79
CA THR A 493 -9.77 29.24 -3.84
C THR A 493 -9.22 30.15 -4.93
N GLY A 494 -9.90 31.25 -5.21
CA GLY A 494 -9.50 32.20 -6.27
C GLY A 494 -10.15 31.88 -7.62
N GLY A 495 -10.62 32.93 -8.31
CA GLY A 495 -11.34 32.80 -9.58
C GLY A 495 -10.42 32.43 -10.75
N ASN A 496 -9.80 33.42 -11.40
CA ASN A 496 -8.96 33.20 -12.59
C ASN A 496 -7.54 32.69 -12.27
N GLN A 497 -7.11 32.76 -11.02
CA GLN A 497 -5.84 32.20 -10.55
C GLN A 497 -6.15 31.39 -9.30
N GLU A 498 -6.11 30.07 -9.46
CA GLU A 498 -6.37 29.12 -8.39
C GLU A 498 -5.21 29.13 -7.39
N ILE A 499 -5.53 29.39 -6.13
CA ILE A 499 -4.64 29.27 -4.98
C ILE A 499 -4.94 27.93 -4.32
N LYS A 500 -3.93 27.06 -4.26
CA LYS A 500 -4.00 25.76 -3.57
C LYS A 500 -3.24 25.82 -2.27
N VAL A 501 -3.88 25.46 -1.18
CA VAL A 501 -3.25 25.39 0.15
C VAL A 501 -3.42 23.99 0.69
N ASN A 502 -2.31 23.31 0.97
CA ASN A 502 -2.30 22.04 1.71
C ASN A 502 -2.61 22.37 3.19
N ILE A 503 -3.86 22.16 3.58
CA ILE A 503 -4.35 22.49 4.92
C ILE A 503 -3.77 21.53 5.94
N SER A 504 -3.68 20.25 5.63
CA SER A 504 -3.10 19.24 6.53
C SER A 504 -1.67 19.60 6.91
N ALA A 505 -0.83 19.98 5.94
CA ALA A 505 0.54 20.42 6.19
C ALA A 505 0.61 21.74 6.99
N ALA A 506 -0.28 22.70 6.71
CA ALA A 506 -0.33 23.96 7.45
C ALA A 506 -0.72 23.76 8.92
N VAL A 507 -1.69 22.87 9.18
CA VAL A 507 -2.14 22.52 10.53
C VAL A 507 -1.01 21.83 11.30
N ARG A 508 -0.33 20.84 10.69
CA ARG A 508 0.84 20.19 11.30
C ARG A 508 1.94 21.19 11.64
N MET A 509 2.31 22.07 10.69
CA MET A 509 3.31 23.11 10.92
C MET A 509 2.96 23.99 12.12
N TYR A 510 1.70 24.40 12.25
CA TYR A 510 1.24 25.21 13.37
C TYR A 510 1.28 24.44 14.69
N GLN A 511 0.75 23.21 14.74
CA GLN A 511 0.69 22.40 15.96
C GLN A 511 2.08 22.02 16.47
N GLU A 512 2.95 21.51 15.59
CA GLU A 512 4.35 21.19 15.93
C GLU A 512 5.11 22.45 16.35
N GLY A 513 4.89 23.56 15.63
CA GLY A 513 5.45 24.86 15.99
C GLY A 513 5.05 25.32 17.39
N GLN A 514 3.76 25.23 17.74
CA GLN A 514 3.26 25.56 19.08
C GLN A 514 3.90 24.67 20.15
N GLN A 515 4.01 23.36 19.92
CA GLN A 515 4.67 22.45 20.87
C GLN A 515 6.14 22.83 21.12
N GLU A 516 6.90 23.13 20.06
CA GLU A 516 8.28 23.57 20.19
C GLU A 516 8.42 24.93 20.91
N LEU A 517 7.49 25.85 20.68
CA LEU A 517 7.45 27.13 21.39
C LEU A 517 7.13 26.94 22.88
N GLN A 518 6.24 26.02 23.25
CA GLN A 518 6.00 25.69 24.66
C GLN A 518 7.23 25.07 25.34
N LYS A 519 7.98 24.21 24.65
CA LYS A 519 9.26 23.68 25.14
C LYS A 519 10.25 24.82 25.35
N LYS A 520 10.42 25.70 24.36
CA LYS A 520 11.31 26.87 24.44
C LYS A 520 10.94 27.79 25.60
N LYS A 521 9.65 28.09 25.78
CA LYS A 521 9.13 28.88 26.91
C LYS A 521 9.49 28.25 28.25
N THR A 522 9.28 26.95 28.40
CA THR A 522 9.63 26.20 29.61
C THR A 522 11.14 26.29 29.92
N TYR A 523 12.00 26.20 28.91
CA TYR A 523 13.45 26.34 29.11
C TYR A 523 13.86 27.76 29.50
N ILE A 524 13.27 28.78 28.86
CA ILE A 524 13.52 30.19 29.21
C ILE A 524 13.13 30.45 30.67
N THR A 525 11.95 29.99 31.10
CA THR A 525 11.51 30.10 32.50
C THR A 525 12.49 29.42 33.45
N LYS A 526 12.92 28.19 33.16
CA LYS A 526 13.90 27.47 34.00
C LYS A 526 15.25 28.19 34.10
N ILE A 527 15.71 28.85 33.04
CA ILE A 527 16.95 29.64 33.07
C ILE A 527 16.77 30.84 34.01
N ALA A 528 15.65 31.56 33.89
CA ALA A 528 15.36 32.71 34.75
C ALA A 528 15.29 32.31 36.22
N GLU A 529 14.55 31.24 36.54
CA GLU A 529 14.38 30.72 37.90
C GLU A 529 15.73 30.29 38.50
N ARG A 530 16.53 29.52 37.76
CA ARG A 530 17.86 29.08 38.25
C ARG A 530 18.82 30.23 38.45
N PHE A 531 18.77 31.25 37.60
CA PHE A 531 19.59 32.43 37.78
C PHE A 531 19.17 33.20 39.05
N GLN A 532 17.87 33.36 39.28
CA GLN A 532 17.35 33.98 40.49
C GLN A 532 17.78 33.20 41.74
N GLU A 533 17.53 31.89 41.77
CA GLU A 533 17.81 31.04 42.93
C GLU A 533 19.31 30.93 43.24
N HIS A 534 20.13 30.59 42.25
CA HIS A 534 21.53 30.25 42.47
C HIS A 534 22.49 31.43 42.43
N ILE A 535 22.08 32.57 41.87
CA ILE A 535 22.95 33.75 41.76
C ILE A 535 22.44 34.87 42.65
N ILE A 536 21.20 35.32 42.46
CA ILE A 536 20.68 36.49 43.17
C ILE A 536 20.35 36.16 44.62
N ASP A 537 19.57 35.11 44.85
CA ASP A 537 19.11 34.74 46.19
C ASP A 537 20.25 34.19 47.04
N ASP A 538 21.14 33.35 46.48
CA ASP A 538 22.32 32.89 47.23
C ASP A 538 23.23 34.07 47.61
N TYR A 539 23.48 35.05 46.72
CA TYR A 539 24.27 36.23 47.06
C TYR A 539 23.66 37.00 48.24
N GLU A 540 22.36 37.29 48.21
CA GLU A 540 21.71 37.99 49.33
C GLU A 540 21.70 37.14 50.60
N ASN A 541 21.52 35.82 50.50
CA ASN A 541 21.62 34.91 51.64
C ASN A 541 23.03 34.91 52.27
N GLN A 542 24.09 34.87 51.46
CA GLN A 542 25.47 34.96 51.97
C GLN A 542 25.74 36.32 52.60
N LYS A 543 25.27 37.40 51.98
CA LYS A 543 25.38 38.77 52.53
C LYS A 543 24.67 38.89 53.88
N GLN A 544 23.47 38.33 54.03
CA GLN A 544 22.76 38.32 55.33
C GLN A 544 23.50 37.51 56.39
N LYS A 545 24.13 36.37 56.03
CA LYS A 545 24.98 35.61 56.96
C LYS A 545 26.15 36.45 57.47
N VAL A 546 26.87 37.13 56.56
CA VAL A 546 28.00 38.01 56.94
C VAL A 546 27.52 39.16 57.84
N LEU A 547 26.40 39.82 57.50
CA LEU A 547 25.82 40.88 58.34
C LEU A 547 25.41 40.38 59.72
N SER A 548 24.87 39.15 59.81
CA SER A 548 24.53 38.52 61.08
C SER A 548 25.78 38.26 61.92
N ASP A 549 26.86 37.78 61.31
CA ASP A 549 28.13 37.53 61.99
C ASP A 549 28.77 38.84 62.47
N ILE A 550 28.74 39.90 61.66
CA ILE A 550 29.16 41.25 62.05
C ILE A 550 28.37 41.72 63.28
N ARG A 551 27.03 41.66 63.24
CA ARG A 551 26.20 42.07 64.38
C ARG A 551 26.51 41.27 65.65
N ASN A 552 26.78 39.97 65.52
CA ASN A 552 27.15 39.12 66.64
C ASN A 552 28.49 39.56 67.26
N ILE A 553 29.48 39.96 66.44
CA ILE A 553 30.75 40.51 66.90
C ILE A 553 30.56 41.86 67.62
N GLU A 554 29.76 42.77 67.06
CA GLU A 554 29.59 44.11 67.61
C GLU A 554 28.74 44.14 68.89
N THR A 555 27.72 43.28 68.98
CA THR A 555 26.83 43.19 70.16
C THR A 555 27.41 42.34 71.29
N ASN A 556 28.34 41.42 70.98
CA ASN A 556 29.02 40.61 71.99
C ASN A 556 30.54 40.49 71.74
N PRO A 557 31.31 41.60 71.84
CA PRO A 557 32.76 41.59 71.62
C PRO A 557 33.52 40.62 72.53
N CYS A 558 33.13 40.56 73.80
CA CYS A 558 33.74 39.68 74.79
C CYS A 558 33.55 38.19 74.44
N GLY A 559 32.37 37.81 73.93
CA GLY A 559 32.09 36.47 73.44
C GLY A 559 32.93 36.08 72.21
N GLN A 560 33.38 37.06 71.43
CA GLN A 560 34.19 36.86 70.21
C GLN A 560 35.70 37.09 70.42
N LEU A 561 36.17 37.19 71.67
CA LEU A 561 37.60 37.36 72.00
C LEU A 561 38.55 36.38 71.31
N PRO A 562 38.24 35.07 71.18
CA PRO A 562 39.13 34.13 70.47
C PRO A 562 39.37 34.50 69.01
N LEU A 563 38.37 35.08 68.34
CA LEU A 563 38.48 35.56 66.96
C LEU A 563 39.29 36.86 66.91
N LEU A 564 38.95 37.83 67.77
CA LEU A 564 39.59 39.15 67.79
C LEU A 564 41.08 39.09 68.14
N ARG A 565 41.49 38.18 69.04
CA ARG A 565 42.90 37.95 69.39
C ARG A 565 43.78 37.48 68.23
N LYS A 566 43.18 36.95 67.14
CA LYS A 566 43.93 36.58 65.93
C LYS A 566 44.35 37.79 65.11
N HIS A 567 43.67 38.92 65.26
CA HIS A 567 43.85 40.11 64.42
C HIS A 567 44.37 41.32 65.21
N VAL A 568 44.25 41.32 66.54
CA VAL A 568 44.76 42.37 67.43
C VAL A 568 45.58 41.73 68.55
N PHE A 569 46.80 42.24 68.78
CA PHE A 569 47.63 41.80 69.89
C PHE A 569 47.06 42.29 71.21
N LEU A 570 46.54 41.35 72.02
CA LEU A 570 46.03 41.61 73.36
C LEU A 570 46.93 40.87 74.39
N PRO A 571 47.53 41.57 75.38
CA PRO A 571 48.43 40.93 76.35
C PRO A 571 47.70 39.84 77.16
N TYR A 572 48.26 38.63 77.21
CA TYR A 572 47.64 37.45 77.84
C TYR A 572 47.27 37.61 79.34
N PHE A 573 47.88 38.56 80.03
CA PHE A 573 47.77 38.74 81.49
C PHE A 573 47.21 40.09 81.93
N SER A 574 46.64 40.89 81.01
CA SER A 574 45.93 42.13 81.36
C SER A 574 44.43 41.98 81.06
N PRO A 575 43.53 42.33 82.00
CA PRO A 575 42.10 42.34 81.77
C PRO A 575 41.74 43.51 80.86
N VAL A 576 42.00 43.35 79.55
CA VAL A 576 41.56 44.32 78.54
C VAL A 576 40.10 44.02 78.25
N GLN A 577 39.22 44.91 78.72
CA GLN A 577 37.81 44.88 78.38
C GLN A 577 37.63 45.57 77.02
N ILE A 578 37.08 44.85 76.04
CA ILE A 578 36.72 45.45 74.75
C ILE A 578 35.31 46.02 74.90
N ASP A 579 35.23 47.33 75.11
CA ASP A 579 33.95 48.01 75.34
C ASP A 579 33.11 48.18 74.07
N LYS A 580 33.76 48.25 72.89
CA LYS A 580 33.09 48.35 71.60
C LYS A 580 33.96 47.76 70.48
N VAL A 581 33.34 47.03 69.57
CA VAL A 581 33.91 46.70 68.25
C VAL A 581 32.97 47.29 67.21
N GLU A 582 33.53 47.84 66.14
CA GLU A 582 32.81 48.37 65.00
C GLU A 582 33.44 47.77 63.74
N VAL A 583 32.66 47.00 62.99
CA VAL A 583 33.11 46.33 61.78
C VAL A 583 32.57 47.10 60.59
N THR A 584 33.48 47.64 59.77
CA THR A 584 33.12 48.27 58.51
C THR A 584 33.33 47.27 57.38
N GLU A 585 32.26 46.92 56.70
CA GLU A 585 32.28 46.03 55.53
C GLU A 585 31.57 46.71 54.35
N GLN A 586 32.05 46.45 53.14
CA GLN A 586 31.46 46.93 51.90
C GLN A 586 31.11 45.74 50.99
N PHE A 587 29.81 45.49 50.85
CA PHE A 587 29.30 44.52 49.88
C PHE A 587 29.24 45.14 48.49
N ASN A 588 30.14 44.72 47.60
CA ASN A 588 30.01 45.05 46.18
C ASN A 588 28.85 44.25 45.59
N GLY A 589 27.97 44.91 44.83
CA GLY A 589 26.92 44.22 44.09
C GLY A 589 27.49 43.23 43.07
N LEU A 590 26.65 42.29 42.64
CA LEU A 590 26.96 41.36 41.56
C LEU A 590 27.28 42.18 40.29
N SER A 591 28.55 42.19 39.89
CA SER A 591 29.02 42.92 38.70
C SER A 591 29.43 41.94 37.61
N GLY A 592 29.03 42.21 36.37
CA GLY A 592 29.31 41.35 35.21
C GLY A 592 28.42 40.11 35.05
N MET A 593 27.39 39.94 35.89
CA MET A 593 26.41 38.84 35.81
C MET A 593 25.02 39.32 35.38
N ASP A 594 24.93 40.32 34.51
CA ASP A 594 23.63 40.75 34.00
C ASP A 594 23.22 39.88 32.80
N ILE A 595 22.25 38.97 33.01
CA ILE A 595 21.67 38.16 31.94
C ILE A 595 20.45 38.81 31.29
N SER A 596 20.06 40.02 31.70
CA SER A 596 18.83 40.66 31.24
C SER A 596 18.79 40.79 29.72
N HIS A 597 19.91 41.15 29.09
CA HIS A 597 20.00 41.21 27.62
C HIS A 597 19.84 39.85 26.94
N LEU A 598 20.36 38.77 27.54
CA LEU A 598 20.15 37.41 27.04
C LEU A 598 18.68 37.02 27.17
N MET A 599 18.07 37.27 28.33
CA MET A 599 16.66 36.97 28.61
C MET A 599 15.72 37.77 27.73
N GLU A 600 16.02 39.04 27.49
CA GLU A 600 15.29 39.91 26.56
C GLU A 600 15.39 39.36 25.13
N GLY A 601 16.58 38.99 24.68
CA GLY A 601 16.77 38.38 23.36
C GLY A 601 16.01 37.06 23.18
N LEU A 602 16.05 36.18 24.19
CA LEU A 602 15.34 34.90 24.17
C LEU A 602 13.81 35.10 24.20
N THR A 603 13.32 36.01 25.02
CA THR A 603 11.89 36.33 25.14
C THR A 603 11.36 37.00 23.87
N LYS A 604 12.13 37.92 23.29
CA LYS A 604 11.82 38.53 22.00
C LYS A 604 11.75 37.49 20.89
N SER A 605 12.76 36.61 20.80
CA SER A 605 12.74 35.52 19.82
C SER A 605 11.60 34.52 20.02
N LEU A 606 11.12 34.31 21.25
CA LEU A 606 9.91 33.53 21.50
C LEU A 606 8.68 34.25 20.95
N THR A 607 8.53 35.54 21.29
CA THR A 607 7.39 36.39 20.86
C THR A 607 7.32 36.50 19.34
N ASP A 608 8.45 36.82 18.68
CA ASP A 608 8.52 36.95 17.22
C ASP A 608 8.09 35.65 16.51
N ASN A 609 8.41 34.49 17.08
CA ASN A 609 8.01 33.18 16.54
C ASN A 609 6.53 32.85 16.81
N GLU A 610 6.00 33.20 17.99
CA GLU A 610 4.56 33.08 18.30
C GLU A 610 3.75 33.94 17.33
N ASP A 611 4.14 35.21 17.15
CA ASP A 611 3.50 36.14 16.22
C ASP A 611 3.55 35.64 14.77
N PHE A 612 4.66 35.02 14.35
CA PHE A 612 4.77 34.42 13.01
C PHE A 612 3.77 33.27 12.80
N LEU A 613 3.65 32.34 13.76
CA LEU A 613 2.71 31.21 13.65
C LEU A 613 1.26 31.68 13.65
N GLU A 614 0.90 32.61 14.55
CA GLU A 614 -0.45 33.17 14.60
C GLU A 614 -0.78 33.96 13.33
N SER A 615 0.18 34.71 12.79
CA SER A 615 -0.01 35.42 11.53
C SER A 615 -0.20 34.45 10.36
N ALA A 616 0.59 33.37 10.29
CA ALA A 616 0.45 32.36 9.25
C ALA A 616 -0.93 31.67 9.31
N LYS A 617 -1.35 31.24 10.50
CA LYS A 617 -2.70 30.69 10.75
C LYS A 617 -3.78 31.69 10.33
N SER A 618 -3.72 32.92 10.83
CA SER A 618 -4.74 33.95 10.53
C SER A 618 -4.85 34.23 9.04
N ASN A 619 -3.72 34.27 8.31
CA ASN A 619 -3.74 34.47 6.87
C ASN A 619 -4.43 33.31 6.13
N ILE A 620 -4.20 32.06 6.55
CA ILE A 620 -4.88 30.88 5.97
C ILE A 620 -6.36 30.89 6.33
N GLU A 621 -6.73 31.16 7.58
CA GLU A 621 -8.12 31.28 7.98
C GLU A 621 -8.84 32.36 7.18
N GLN A 622 -8.22 33.53 6.97
CA GLN A 622 -8.80 34.61 6.17
C GLN A 622 -9.03 34.20 4.71
N LEU A 623 -8.11 33.44 4.11
CA LEU A 623 -8.23 32.92 2.73
C LEU A 623 -9.50 32.07 2.53
N PHE A 624 -9.93 31.32 3.54
CA PHE A 624 -11.04 30.36 3.46
C PHE A 624 -12.23 30.67 4.39
N SER A 625 -12.18 31.82 5.09
CA SER A 625 -13.13 32.24 6.15
C SER A 625 -14.60 32.32 5.75
N LYS A 626 -14.92 32.27 4.45
CA LYS A 626 -16.29 32.25 3.95
C LYS A 626 -16.88 30.85 3.81
N ASP A 627 -16.06 29.81 3.76
CA ASP A 627 -16.47 28.48 3.30
C ASP A 627 -16.27 27.39 4.36
N ARG A 628 -15.45 27.60 5.40
CA ARG A 628 -15.19 26.61 6.45
C ARG A 628 -14.68 27.21 7.76
N ASP A 629 -15.08 26.64 8.89
CA ASP A 629 -14.49 26.98 10.20
C ASP A 629 -13.14 26.26 10.39
N LEU A 630 -12.10 26.78 9.74
CA LEU A 630 -10.74 26.22 9.82
C LEU A 630 -10.10 26.41 11.21
N SER A 631 -10.65 27.29 12.05
CA SER A 631 -10.06 27.60 13.35
C SER A 631 -10.00 26.37 14.27
N ILE A 632 -10.99 25.47 14.13
CA ILE A 632 -11.06 24.21 14.86
C ILE A 632 -9.86 23.32 14.53
N LEU A 633 -9.40 23.30 13.27
CA LEU A 633 -8.28 22.46 12.84
C LEU A 633 -6.97 22.88 13.50
N PHE A 634 -6.67 24.18 13.48
CA PHE A 634 -5.43 24.70 14.07
C PHE A 634 -5.41 24.60 15.59
N ASN A 635 -6.56 24.72 16.24
CA ASN A 635 -6.67 24.68 17.71
C ASN A 635 -6.80 23.25 18.26
N TYR A 636 -6.95 22.24 17.40
CA TYR A 636 -7.02 20.86 17.82
C TYR A 636 -5.67 20.39 18.38
N VAL A 637 -5.70 19.65 19.49
CA VAL A 637 -4.52 19.04 20.13
C VAL A 637 -4.78 17.53 20.18
N PRO A 638 -4.01 16.70 19.44
CA PRO A 638 -4.18 15.25 19.46
C PRO A 638 -3.97 14.68 20.87
N GLY A 639 -4.90 13.81 21.33
CA GLY A 639 -4.80 13.12 22.63
C GLY A 639 -5.02 13.98 23.87
N GLY A 640 -5.76 15.10 23.75
CA GLY A 640 -6.14 15.99 24.86
C GLY A 640 -7.38 15.57 25.64
#